data_AF-W5TMS0-F1
#
_entry.id   AF-W5TMS0-F1
#
_cell.length_a   1.000
_cell.length_b   1.000
_cell.length_c   1.000
_cell.angle_alpha   90.00
_cell.angle_beta   90.00
_cell.angle_gamma   90.00
#
_symmetry.space_group_name_H-M   'P 1'
#
loop_
_entity.id
_entity.type
_entity.pdbx_description
1 polymer ?
#
loop_
_entity_poly.entity_id
_entity_poly.type
_entity_poly.pdbx_seq_one_letter_code
_entity_poly.pdbx_strand_id
1 'polypeptide(L)'
;MFDAAVDPLLLKMRMGEEFGVSDAIDREEKALRQLTSRLVDYYGGSHSPELVRDLVGQVRRRFDGHTVRDFVPILVERIVHREIQHLPAHDDAHAPDHTATQSFAAPVELPTAATDSAPADDKSVRPAADSEPGDSAADANSTHDADEPPAVNTVEEPAPTAEPGPPESSDATARFDAEPGAPVPTAPTPAPAGPTAAADTSSTPDESTTAPTGSAATPATSALSAASPDIALRLDDTDSAATGVVSAGGAGTVAQQDISSRAGSGPRTGRSASDGSAAGWRSRPRLIAAAAAVVVVVVALVAVFGFGGDDKPVAPAATAMVTAHGVVGSEKMGFFTDPRVVDVFARNGIQLKVNPAGSRQIATSVDLSGDDFAFPSSTLAAERIQRQRGVTAKYTPFSSPMAIASFGPIVDALTRAGVVHPGATPTFDMHHYLDLAQQGAQWDQLEGNTGYPVRKSVLLSTTDPRTSNSAAMYLAAAAYVANDDSIVQGAAAENFVLSKVSRLFTKQGYTDNSSEGPFAEYLTAGMGPTPMVWGYESQYVEAAVAGKLPANSVLLYPSPTVLSRHTLVPLNATGDRIGQLLTTDPDLQRLAAEHGFRTADPAQFAKVTAEHHIPVTPNVVDVVDTPTYDTLEHLLDGVARSYN
;
A
#
# COMPACT_ATOMS: atom_id res chain seq x y z
N MET A 1 -40.02 -42.00 22.54
CA MET A 1 -39.16 -42.18 21.36
C MET A 1 -39.09 -40.83 20.69
N PHE A 2 -38.02 -40.06 20.94
CA PHE A 2 -37.86 -38.73 20.35
C PHE A 2 -37.24 -38.89 18.98
N ASP A 3 -37.87 -38.33 17.96
CA ASP A 3 -37.31 -38.23 16.62
C ASP A 3 -36.94 -36.76 16.37
N ALA A 4 -35.65 -36.50 16.14
CA ALA A 4 -35.07 -35.16 16.19
C ALA A 4 -34.87 -34.64 14.76
N ALA A 5 -35.92 -34.06 14.18
CA ALA A 5 -35.83 -33.35 12.92
C ALA A 5 -34.92 -32.12 13.08
N VAL A 6 -33.68 -32.22 12.62
CA VAL A 6 -32.70 -31.12 12.62
C VAL A 6 -33.13 -30.08 11.58
N ASP A 7 -33.26 -28.82 12.01
CA ASP A 7 -33.64 -27.72 11.14
C ASP A 7 -32.60 -27.49 10.02
N PRO A 8 -33.01 -27.47 8.72
CA PRO A 8 -32.12 -27.16 7.60
C PRO A 8 -31.38 -25.81 7.72
N LEU A 9 -31.91 -24.82 8.45
CA LEU A 9 -31.19 -23.58 8.76
C LEU A 9 -30.06 -23.80 9.76
N LEU A 10 -30.29 -24.57 10.83
CA LEU A 10 -29.22 -24.96 11.76
C LEU A 10 -28.12 -25.77 11.06
N LEU A 11 -28.48 -26.67 10.15
CA LEU A 11 -27.50 -27.43 9.38
C LEU A 11 -26.67 -26.51 8.46
N LYS A 12 -27.31 -25.53 7.80
CA LYS A 12 -26.60 -24.54 6.96
C LYS A 12 -25.72 -23.59 7.77
N MET A 13 -26.17 -23.11 8.93
CA MET A 13 -25.34 -22.27 9.80
C MET A 13 -24.13 -23.06 10.32
N ARG A 14 -24.34 -24.29 10.80
CA ARG A 14 -23.27 -25.15 11.32
C ARG A 14 -22.23 -25.52 10.26
N MET A 15 -22.66 -25.83 9.03
CA MET A 15 -21.72 -26.02 7.91
C MET A 15 -20.99 -24.72 7.54
N GLY A 16 -21.67 -23.57 7.59
CA GLY A 16 -21.04 -22.26 7.38
C GLY A 16 -19.97 -21.94 8.41
N GLU A 17 -20.22 -22.25 9.69
CA GLU A 17 -19.24 -22.16 10.77
C GLU A 17 -18.08 -23.16 10.57
N GLU A 18 -18.35 -24.42 10.23
CA GLU A 18 -17.29 -25.42 9.99
C GLU A 18 -16.37 -25.04 8.81
N PHE A 19 -16.91 -24.54 7.70
CA PHE A 19 -16.11 -24.05 6.58
C PHE A 19 -15.31 -22.78 6.93
N GLY A 20 -15.92 -21.81 7.62
CA GLY A 20 -15.23 -20.59 8.07
C GLY A 20 -14.13 -20.86 9.10
N VAL A 21 -14.35 -21.83 9.99
CA VAL A 21 -13.35 -22.27 10.98
C VAL A 21 -12.19 -23.02 10.31
N SER A 22 -12.43 -23.82 9.27
CA SER A 22 -11.35 -24.47 8.51
C SER A 22 -10.45 -23.42 7.84
N ASP A 23 -11.03 -22.50 7.08
CA ASP A 23 -10.27 -21.43 6.41
C ASP A 23 -9.50 -20.54 7.40
N ALA A 24 -10.07 -20.24 8.57
CA ALA A 24 -9.37 -19.54 9.64
C ALA A 24 -8.19 -20.35 10.23
N ILE A 25 -8.31 -21.67 10.36
CA ILE A 25 -7.21 -22.55 10.79
C ILE A 25 -6.11 -22.62 9.71
N ASP A 26 -6.48 -22.76 8.45
CA ASP A 26 -5.54 -22.83 7.32
C ASP A 26 -4.78 -21.50 7.15
N ARG A 27 -5.46 -20.35 7.36
CA ARG A 27 -4.84 -19.02 7.42
C ARG A 27 -3.94 -18.85 8.64
N GLU A 28 -4.37 -19.24 9.85
CA GLU A 28 -3.55 -19.25 11.07
C GLU A 28 -2.26 -20.05 10.85
N GLU A 29 -2.37 -21.28 10.35
CA GLU A 29 -1.23 -22.17 10.16
C GLU A 29 -0.28 -21.68 9.05
N LYS A 30 -0.82 -21.09 7.97
CA LYS A 30 0.00 -20.42 6.93
C LYS A 30 0.76 -19.23 7.51
N ALA A 31 0.09 -18.36 8.27
CA ALA A 31 0.71 -17.20 8.92
C ALA A 31 1.77 -17.62 9.95
N LEU A 32 1.51 -18.67 10.74
CA LEU A 32 2.47 -19.22 11.69
C LEU A 32 3.71 -19.85 11.01
N ARG A 33 3.55 -20.52 9.86
CA ARG A 33 4.71 -20.98 9.05
C ARG A 33 5.55 -19.80 8.56
N GLN A 34 4.92 -18.77 8.02
CA GLN A 34 5.61 -17.56 7.55
C GLN A 34 6.32 -16.82 8.70
N LEU A 35 5.67 -16.68 9.85
CA LEU A 35 6.25 -16.17 11.09
C LEU A 35 7.47 -16.99 11.53
N THR A 36 7.35 -18.32 11.53
CA THR A 36 8.42 -19.22 11.95
C THR A 36 9.66 -19.06 11.07
N SER A 37 9.50 -18.89 9.75
CA SER A 37 10.62 -18.54 8.87
C SER A 37 11.21 -17.19 9.27
N ARG A 38 10.42 -16.12 9.29
CA ARG A 38 10.91 -14.76 9.63
C ARG A 38 11.70 -14.72 10.93
N LEU A 39 11.26 -15.45 11.96
CA LEU A 39 11.96 -15.54 13.23
C LEU A 39 13.26 -16.35 13.14
N VAL A 40 13.27 -17.47 12.40
CA VAL A 40 14.50 -18.25 12.14
C VAL A 40 15.51 -17.41 11.36
N ASP A 41 15.05 -16.68 10.34
CA ASP A 41 15.86 -15.83 9.48
C ASP A 41 16.43 -14.63 10.25
N TYR A 42 15.64 -14.02 11.15
CA TYR A 42 16.04 -12.89 12.00
C TYR A 42 17.00 -13.30 13.15
N TYR A 43 16.72 -14.41 13.83
CA TYR A 43 17.51 -14.85 14.99
C TYR A 43 18.67 -15.80 14.65
N GLY A 44 18.73 -16.34 13.43
CA GLY A 44 19.70 -17.37 13.01
C GLY A 44 21.19 -16.99 13.13
N GLY A 45 21.51 -15.69 13.25
CA GLY A 45 22.86 -15.19 13.58
C GLY A 45 23.21 -15.17 15.07
N SER A 46 22.33 -15.70 15.94
CA SER A 46 22.49 -15.66 17.41
C SER A 46 21.92 -16.90 18.13
N HIS A 47 20.86 -17.49 17.60
CA HIS A 47 20.15 -18.64 18.16
C HIS A 47 19.95 -19.70 17.08
N SER A 48 19.98 -20.99 17.43
CA SER A 48 19.77 -22.06 16.44
C SER A 48 18.35 -22.01 15.85
N PRO A 49 18.18 -22.29 14.55
CA PRO A 49 16.88 -22.41 13.92
C PRO A 49 15.94 -23.39 14.65
N GLU A 50 16.49 -24.41 15.28
CA GLU A 50 15.78 -25.42 16.06
C GLU A 50 15.19 -24.82 17.34
N LEU A 51 16.00 -24.08 18.12
CA LEU A 51 15.55 -23.37 19.33
C LEU A 51 14.44 -22.36 19.02
N VAL A 52 14.56 -21.63 17.90
CA VAL A 52 13.52 -20.68 17.45
C VAL A 52 12.22 -21.41 17.12
N ARG A 53 12.27 -22.52 16.36
CA ARG A 53 11.08 -23.31 16.00
C ARG A 53 10.41 -23.93 17.22
N ASP A 54 11.19 -24.46 18.16
CA ASP A 54 10.66 -25.05 19.40
C ASP A 54 10.01 -24.00 20.31
N LEU A 55 10.60 -22.81 20.41
CA LEU A 55 10.02 -21.69 21.17
C LEU A 55 8.72 -21.19 20.52
N VAL A 56 8.68 -21.00 19.20
CA VAL A 56 7.45 -20.67 18.46
C VAL A 56 6.37 -21.74 18.70
N GLY A 57 6.74 -23.02 18.62
CA GLY A 57 5.82 -24.14 18.89
C GLY A 57 5.34 -24.18 20.34
N GLN A 58 6.20 -23.88 21.32
CA GLN A 58 5.85 -23.82 22.74
C GLN A 58 4.91 -22.64 23.05
N VAL A 59 5.15 -21.48 22.45
CA VAL A 59 4.30 -20.30 22.60
C VAL A 59 2.95 -20.49 21.89
N ARG A 60 2.91 -21.09 20.69
CA ARG A 60 1.65 -21.41 19.99
C ARG A 60 0.71 -22.23 20.87
N ARG A 61 1.22 -23.30 21.51
CA ARG A 61 0.42 -24.20 22.37
C ARG A 61 -0.25 -23.50 23.57
N ARG A 62 0.20 -22.30 23.94
CA ARG A 62 -0.45 -21.47 24.99
C ARG A 62 -1.79 -20.87 24.53
N PHE A 63 -2.10 -20.96 23.23
CA PHE A 63 -3.34 -20.49 22.61
C PHE A 63 -4.22 -21.63 22.09
N ASP A 64 -3.87 -22.89 22.36
CA ASP A 64 -4.67 -24.06 21.97
C ASP A 64 -6.08 -23.96 22.61
N GLY A 65 -7.12 -24.00 21.78
CA GLY A 65 -8.53 -23.86 22.21
C GLY A 65 -9.06 -22.43 22.29
N HIS A 66 -8.25 -21.39 22.02
CA HIS A 66 -8.73 -20.01 21.95
C HIS A 66 -9.40 -19.69 20.61
N THR A 67 -10.42 -18.82 20.63
CA THR A 67 -11.25 -18.47 19.46
C THR A 67 -10.64 -17.38 18.56
N VAL A 68 -9.66 -16.62 19.05
CA VAL A 68 -9.15 -15.37 18.43
C VAL A 68 -8.02 -15.67 17.44
N ARG A 69 -8.27 -16.60 16.50
CA ARG A 69 -7.23 -17.23 15.65
C ARG A 69 -6.46 -16.27 14.77
N ASP A 70 -7.12 -15.30 14.15
CA ASP A 70 -6.47 -14.34 13.24
C ASP A 70 -5.35 -13.52 13.93
N PHE A 71 -5.36 -13.43 15.27
CA PHE A 71 -4.37 -12.71 16.07
C PHE A 71 -3.34 -13.62 16.77
N VAL A 72 -3.52 -14.96 16.74
CA VAL A 72 -2.57 -15.91 17.34
C VAL A 72 -1.15 -15.73 16.77
N PRO A 73 -0.91 -15.55 15.45
CA PRO A 73 0.44 -15.30 14.94
C PRO A 73 1.10 -14.07 15.56
N ILE A 74 0.36 -12.97 15.73
CA ILE A 74 0.87 -11.70 16.29
C ILE A 74 1.21 -11.86 17.77
N LEU A 75 0.37 -12.57 18.53
CA LEU A 75 0.60 -12.85 19.95
C LEU A 75 1.79 -13.79 20.14
N VAL A 76 1.93 -14.81 19.29
CA VAL A 76 3.09 -15.72 19.28
C VAL A 76 4.36 -14.94 18.96
N GLU A 77 4.36 -14.12 17.90
CA GLU A 77 5.50 -13.29 17.51
C GLU A 77 6.00 -12.40 18.64
N ARG A 78 5.08 -11.69 19.32
CA ARG A 78 5.40 -10.76 20.41
C ARG A 78 5.97 -11.46 21.65
N ILE A 79 5.48 -12.66 21.97
CA ILE A 79 5.96 -13.44 23.12
C ILE A 79 7.31 -14.09 22.80
N VAL A 80 7.48 -14.66 21.60
CA VAL A 80 8.76 -15.26 21.18
C VAL A 80 9.88 -14.22 21.18
N HIS A 81 9.66 -13.01 20.63
CA HIS A 81 10.64 -11.92 20.67
C HIS A 81 11.08 -11.58 22.11
N ARG A 82 10.15 -11.56 23.07
CA ARG A 82 10.46 -11.28 24.48
C ARG A 82 11.24 -12.41 25.13
N GLU A 83 10.85 -13.65 24.90
CA GLU A 83 11.43 -14.81 25.59
C GLU A 83 12.80 -15.17 25.03
N ILE A 84 13.01 -15.06 23.71
CA ILE A 84 14.33 -15.31 23.09
C ILE A 84 15.36 -14.23 23.44
N GLN A 85 14.94 -12.99 23.71
CA GLN A 85 15.81 -11.94 24.26
C GLN A 85 16.31 -12.23 25.69
N HIS A 86 15.87 -13.32 26.32
CA HIS A 86 16.29 -13.75 27.65
C HIS A 86 16.91 -15.17 27.64
N LEU A 87 17.12 -15.75 26.46
CA LEU A 87 17.90 -16.97 26.28
C LEU A 87 19.37 -16.62 25.97
N PRO A 88 20.33 -17.48 26.35
CA PRO A 88 21.71 -17.33 25.91
C PRO A 88 21.83 -17.62 24.40
N ALA A 89 22.67 -16.85 23.72
CA ALA A 89 23.10 -17.14 22.36
C ALA A 89 23.90 -18.47 22.32
N HIS A 90 24.05 -19.04 21.13
CA HIS A 90 24.86 -20.25 20.97
C HIS A 90 26.37 -19.97 21.08
N ASP A 91 26.98 -20.41 22.18
CA ASP A 91 28.43 -20.61 22.29
C ASP A 91 28.88 -21.89 21.56
N ASP A 92 30.15 -21.91 21.13
CA ASP A 92 30.73 -23.00 20.34
C ASP A 92 30.93 -24.31 21.13
N ALA A 93 30.32 -25.38 20.59
CA ALA A 93 30.69 -26.80 20.70
C ALA A 93 31.39 -27.30 21.99
N HIS A 94 30.63 -28.01 22.84
CA HIS A 94 31.17 -29.11 23.66
C HIS A 94 30.36 -30.40 23.47
N ALA A 95 31.04 -31.54 23.62
CA ALA A 95 30.52 -32.87 23.31
C ALA A 95 29.49 -33.36 24.36
N PRO A 96 28.58 -34.28 24.00
CA PRO A 96 27.55 -34.75 24.91
C PRO A 96 28.11 -35.70 25.98
N ASP A 97 27.65 -35.54 27.22
CA ASP A 97 27.66 -36.60 28.23
C ASP A 97 26.24 -36.81 28.78
N HIS A 98 25.93 -38.05 29.17
CA HIS A 98 24.59 -38.46 29.59
C HIS A 98 24.47 -38.48 31.12
N THR A 99 23.52 -37.74 31.69
CA THR A 99 22.47 -38.25 32.61
C THR A 99 21.72 -37.13 33.34
N ALA A 100 20.40 -37.29 33.51
CA ALA A 100 19.66 -37.15 34.78
C ALA A 100 18.15 -36.92 34.52
N THR A 101 17.30 -37.81 35.05
CA THR A 101 15.83 -37.68 34.94
C THR A 101 15.25 -36.94 36.15
N GLN A 102 14.43 -35.91 35.92
CA GLN A 102 13.34 -35.44 36.80
C GLN A 102 12.43 -34.51 35.97
N SER A 103 11.16 -34.84 35.69
CA SER A 103 10.02 -34.98 36.60
C SER A 103 9.39 -33.63 36.99
N PHE A 104 8.66 -33.02 36.06
CA PHE A 104 7.76 -31.90 36.36
C PHE A 104 6.39 -32.37 36.85
N ALA A 105 5.89 -31.73 37.92
CA ALA A 105 4.54 -31.87 38.43
C ALA A 105 3.69 -30.62 38.13
N ALA A 106 2.39 -30.69 38.46
CA ALA A 106 1.36 -29.73 38.07
C ALA A 106 1.45 -28.34 38.77
N PRO A 107 0.72 -27.30 38.31
CA PRO A 107 1.01 -25.89 38.63
C PRO A 107 0.40 -25.40 39.95
N VAL A 108 0.80 -24.19 40.35
CA VAL A 108 0.28 -23.43 41.51
C VAL A 108 -0.17 -22.03 41.05
N GLU A 109 -1.13 -21.45 41.78
CA GLU A 109 -1.92 -20.27 41.42
C GLU A 109 -1.21 -18.91 41.60
N LEU A 110 -1.82 -17.87 41.00
CA LEU A 110 -1.55 -16.46 41.30
C LEU A 110 -2.10 -16.05 42.68
N PRO A 111 -1.37 -15.24 43.46
CA PRO A 111 -1.94 -14.36 44.47
C PRO A 111 -1.87 -12.87 44.07
N THR A 112 -2.70 -12.05 44.73
CA THR A 112 -2.94 -10.63 44.40
C THR A 112 -2.05 -9.63 45.15
N ALA A 113 -2.10 -8.37 44.72
CA ALA A 113 -1.29 -7.27 45.24
C ALA A 113 -1.64 -6.79 46.66
N ALA A 114 -0.66 -6.20 47.35
CA ALA A 114 -0.83 -5.16 48.37
C ALA A 114 0.45 -4.29 48.50
N THR A 115 0.29 -3.14 49.17
CA THR A 115 1.31 -2.17 49.61
C THR A 115 2.36 -2.79 50.56
N ASP A 116 3.49 -2.17 50.96
CA ASP A 116 3.75 -0.75 51.25
C ASP A 116 5.28 -0.46 51.41
N SER A 117 5.64 0.81 51.65
CA SER A 117 6.79 1.29 52.46
C SER A 117 8.24 1.21 51.94
N ALA A 118 8.78 2.40 51.67
CA ALA A 118 10.19 2.79 51.88
C ALA A 118 10.43 3.10 53.40
N PRO A 119 11.61 3.50 53.94
CA PRO A 119 12.77 4.12 53.25
C PRO A 119 14.20 3.77 53.77
N ALA A 120 15.20 4.44 53.17
CA ALA A 120 16.53 4.76 53.72
C ALA A 120 17.55 3.59 53.87
N ASP A 121 18.87 3.78 53.94
CA ASP A 121 19.70 5.01 53.88
C ASP A 121 21.16 4.71 53.41
N ASP A 122 21.98 5.77 53.33
CA ASP A 122 23.45 5.84 53.52
C ASP A 122 24.48 5.46 52.41
N LYS A 123 24.84 6.48 51.62
CA LYS A 123 26.20 7.00 51.29
C LYS A 123 27.43 6.07 51.08
N SER A 124 28.10 6.31 49.95
CA SER A 124 29.59 6.44 49.77
C SER A 124 30.45 5.15 49.89
N VAL A 125 31.74 5.08 49.48
CA VAL A 125 32.75 6.07 49.01
C VAL A 125 33.50 5.53 47.75
N ARG A 126 34.26 6.38 47.04
CA ARG A 126 35.34 5.99 46.09
C ARG A 126 36.67 5.67 46.87
N PRO A 127 37.91 5.61 46.30
CA PRO A 127 38.38 5.50 44.89
C PRO A 127 39.57 4.54 44.61
N ALA A 128 39.75 4.16 43.33
CA ALA A 128 41.01 4.07 42.54
C ALA A 128 42.22 3.19 42.99
N ALA A 129 43.23 3.16 42.11
CA ALA A 129 44.56 2.52 42.20
C ALA A 129 44.59 0.97 41.98
N ASP A 130 45.61 0.35 41.37
CA ASP A 130 46.88 0.90 40.85
C ASP A 130 47.59 0.00 39.79
N SER A 131 48.70 0.50 39.22
CA SER A 131 49.86 -0.23 38.67
C SER A 131 49.84 -0.94 37.28
N GLU A 132 50.62 -0.34 36.37
CA GLU A 132 51.51 -0.95 35.33
C GLU A 132 52.63 -1.86 35.96
N PRO A 133 53.61 -2.53 35.25
CA PRO A 133 54.19 -2.17 33.93
C PRO A 133 54.77 -3.26 32.96
N GLY A 134 55.01 -2.83 31.71
CA GLY A 134 56.24 -3.08 30.90
C GLY A 134 56.47 -4.44 30.22
N ASP A 135 57.49 -4.62 29.35
CA ASP A 135 58.24 -3.70 28.46
C ASP A 135 59.11 -4.53 27.46
N SER A 136 59.60 -3.93 26.36
CA SER A 136 60.48 -4.46 25.28
C SER A 136 59.87 -5.58 24.37
N ALA A 137 59.93 -5.59 23.03
CA ALA A 137 60.97 -5.24 22.02
C ALA A 137 61.99 -6.40 21.77
N ALA A 138 62.57 -6.64 20.57
CA ALA A 138 62.60 -5.87 19.31
C ALA A 138 62.82 -6.78 18.06
N ASP A 139 62.94 -6.16 16.87
CA ASP A 139 63.74 -6.57 15.68
C ASP A 139 63.34 -7.82 14.83
N ALA A 140 63.61 -7.87 13.50
CA ALA A 140 63.91 -6.83 12.48
C ALA A 140 63.90 -7.42 11.03
N ASN A 141 63.78 -6.53 10.01
CA ASN A 141 64.20 -6.69 8.59
C ASN A 141 63.50 -7.75 7.70
N SER A 142 63.47 -7.65 6.35
CA SER A 142 64.09 -6.67 5.42
C SER A 142 63.37 -6.53 4.06
N THR A 143 63.49 -5.34 3.44
CA THR A 143 63.78 -5.00 2.00
C THR A 143 63.74 -6.11 0.92
N HIS A 144 63.31 -5.95 -0.35
CA HIS A 144 63.48 -4.91 -1.41
C HIS A 144 62.34 -5.12 -2.48
N ASP A 145 62.04 -4.34 -3.53
CA ASP A 145 62.34 -3.00 -4.13
C ASP A 145 61.20 -2.72 -5.18
N ALA A 146 60.87 -1.54 -5.74
CA ALA A 146 61.52 -0.27 -6.16
C ALA A 146 61.84 -0.16 -7.68
N ASP A 147 61.28 0.85 -8.37
CA ASP A 147 61.83 1.54 -9.56
C ASP A 147 61.15 2.93 -9.77
N GLU A 148 61.75 3.84 -10.55
CA GLU A 148 61.51 5.31 -10.51
C GLU A 148 60.88 5.99 -11.77
N PRO A 149 60.47 7.28 -11.69
CA PRO A 149 59.86 8.07 -12.77
C PRO A 149 60.78 9.14 -13.41
N PRO A 150 60.31 9.83 -14.47
CA PRO A 150 60.56 11.28 -14.62
C PRO A 150 59.36 12.07 -15.25
N ALA A 151 59.24 13.40 -15.19
CA ALA A 151 59.88 14.43 -14.34
C ALA A 151 59.16 15.82 -14.47
N VAL A 152 59.15 16.57 -13.36
CA VAL A 152 59.37 18.03 -13.20
C VAL A 152 58.70 19.07 -14.14
N ASN A 153 57.94 19.99 -13.53
CA ASN A 153 58.18 21.45 -13.65
C ASN A 153 57.69 22.20 -12.39
N THR A 154 58.24 23.38 -12.10
CA THR A 154 58.26 23.99 -10.74
C THR A 154 57.98 25.51 -10.75
N VAL A 155 58.07 26.19 -9.58
CA VAL A 155 58.01 27.66 -9.32
C VAL A 155 56.58 28.18 -9.09
N GLU A 156 56.21 28.90 -8.01
CA GLU A 156 56.92 29.40 -6.81
C GLU A 156 56.00 29.48 -5.56
N GLU A 157 56.56 29.75 -4.37
CA GLU A 157 55.85 30.00 -3.09
C GLU A 157 55.84 31.52 -2.75
N PRO A 158 54.98 32.07 -1.85
CA PRO A 158 55.24 31.95 -0.40
C PRO A 158 54.00 31.91 0.54
N ALA A 159 54.19 31.33 1.73
CA ALA A 159 53.26 31.34 2.88
C ALA A 159 53.53 32.48 3.91
N PRO A 160 52.97 32.47 5.14
CA PRO A 160 51.53 32.59 5.50
C PRO A 160 51.23 33.68 6.57
N THR A 161 49.95 33.86 6.95
CA THR A 161 49.56 34.43 8.27
C THR A 161 48.14 33.93 8.66
N ALA A 162 47.69 34.08 9.92
CA ALA A 162 46.71 33.18 10.55
C ALA A 162 45.52 33.84 11.29
N GLU A 163 44.51 33.01 11.60
CA GLU A 163 43.42 33.11 12.59
C GLU A 163 42.44 34.32 12.60
N PRO A 164 41.11 34.07 12.59
CA PRO A 164 40.08 34.99 13.07
C PRO A 164 39.54 34.61 14.47
N GLY A 165 39.41 35.60 15.35
CA GLY A 165 38.74 35.48 16.65
C GLY A 165 37.21 35.66 16.62
N PRO A 166 36.51 35.52 17.77
CA PRO A 166 35.05 35.46 17.85
C PRO A 166 34.36 36.85 17.84
N PRO A 167 33.06 36.91 17.54
CA PRO A 167 32.25 38.14 17.62
C PRO A 167 31.66 38.36 19.02
N GLU A 168 31.72 39.61 19.51
CA GLU A 168 30.86 40.12 20.59
C GLU A 168 30.20 41.45 20.17
N SER A 169 29.21 41.89 20.95
CA SER A 169 28.26 42.95 20.61
C SER A 169 28.73 44.37 20.92
N SER A 170 28.08 45.37 20.32
CA SER A 170 27.63 46.60 21.03
C SER A 170 26.72 47.47 20.15
N ASP A 171 26.18 48.54 20.75
CA ASP A 171 24.98 49.28 20.33
C ASP A 171 25.30 50.79 20.12
N ALA A 172 24.27 51.58 19.78
CA ALA A 172 24.08 53.00 20.13
C ALA A 172 24.60 54.17 19.22
N THR A 173 23.64 54.81 18.55
CA THR A 173 23.32 56.27 18.56
C THR A 173 24.26 57.37 17.99
N ALA A 174 23.73 58.19 17.05
CA ALA A 174 23.65 59.68 17.04
C ALA A 174 22.99 60.17 15.72
N ARG A 175 21.81 60.83 15.68
CA ARG A 175 21.49 62.27 15.92
C ARG A 175 22.18 63.30 15.00
N PHE A 176 21.38 63.98 14.15
CA PHE A 176 21.23 65.46 14.12
C PHE A 176 20.02 65.89 13.26
N ASP A 177 19.54 67.13 13.45
CA ASP A 177 18.22 67.64 13.03
C ASP A 177 18.21 68.45 11.70
N ALA A 178 17.09 68.41 10.96
CA ALA A 178 16.48 69.55 10.25
C ALA A 178 15.09 69.21 9.64
N GLU A 179 14.09 70.06 9.88
CA GLU A 179 12.73 70.06 9.27
C GLU A 179 12.63 71.18 8.19
N PRO A 180 11.48 71.46 7.51
CA PRO A 180 10.12 70.87 7.57
C PRO A 180 9.49 70.48 6.20
N GLY A 181 8.32 69.82 6.21
CA GLY A 181 7.54 69.61 4.95
C GLY A 181 6.36 68.62 4.96
N ALA A 182 5.37 68.78 5.85
CA ALA A 182 4.16 67.94 5.92
C ALA A 182 2.97 68.50 5.06
N PRO A 183 1.80 67.82 4.88
CA PRO A 183 1.37 66.55 5.50
C PRO A 183 0.70 65.50 4.56
N VAL A 184 0.45 64.32 5.13
CA VAL A 184 -0.41 63.24 4.60
C VAL A 184 -1.78 63.28 5.32
N PRO A 185 -2.92 62.96 4.66
CA PRO A 185 -4.21 62.74 5.32
C PRO A 185 -4.40 61.27 5.76
N THR A 186 -4.77 61.05 7.03
CA THR A 186 -5.21 59.76 7.57
C THR A 186 -6.65 59.84 8.12
N ALA A 187 -7.31 58.69 8.30
CA ALA A 187 -8.75 58.60 8.56
C ALA A 187 -9.15 58.79 10.05
N PRO A 188 -10.39 59.25 10.35
CA PRO A 188 -10.92 59.36 11.71
C PRO A 188 -12.19 58.52 12.02
N THR A 189 -12.22 57.90 13.20
CA THR A 189 -13.34 57.18 13.89
C THR A 189 -13.01 57.27 15.40
N PRO A 190 -13.92 57.48 16.40
CA PRO A 190 -15.19 56.74 16.58
C PRO A 190 -16.42 57.39 17.31
N ALA A 191 -17.61 56.83 17.02
CA ALA A 191 -18.76 56.56 17.94
C ALA A 191 -19.51 57.73 18.66
N PRO A 192 -20.66 57.51 19.36
CA PRO A 192 -21.55 56.33 19.45
C PRO A 192 -23.09 56.58 19.23
N ALA A 193 -23.88 55.49 19.30
CA ALA A 193 -25.34 55.38 19.57
C ALA A 193 -26.39 55.58 18.42
N GLY A 194 -27.48 54.79 18.48
CA GLY A 194 -28.68 54.82 17.61
C GLY A 194 -29.98 55.01 18.45
N PRO A 195 -31.14 54.36 18.17
CA PRO A 195 -31.51 53.46 17.04
C PRO A 195 -32.93 53.72 16.43
N THR A 196 -33.22 53.24 15.20
CA THR A 196 -34.62 52.99 14.77
C THR A 196 -34.85 52.01 13.61
N ALA A 197 -36.01 51.36 13.69
CA ALA A 197 -36.72 50.40 12.84
C ALA A 197 -36.81 50.57 11.29
N ALA A 198 -36.84 49.39 10.63
CA ALA A 198 -37.86 48.90 9.66
C ALA A 198 -37.86 49.23 8.14
N ALA A 199 -38.08 48.14 7.39
CA ALA A 199 -38.95 47.97 6.21
C ALA A 199 -38.47 48.31 4.77
N ASP A 200 -38.34 47.22 3.99
CA ASP A 200 -39.04 46.93 2.72
C ASP A 200 -38.46 47.20 1.31
N THR A 201 -38.90 46.29 0.42
CA THR A 201 -38.98 46.34 -1.06
C THR A 201 -37.72 46.39 -1.95
N SER A 202 -37.59 45.31 -2.72
CA SER A 202 -36.99 45.16 -4.05
C SER A 202 -37.16 46.32 -5.06
N SER A 203 -36.16 46.53 -5.95
CA SER A 203 -36.29 46.32 -7.42
C SER A 203 -35.00 46.65 -8.20
N THR A 204 -34.67 45.83 -9.20
CA THR A 204 -33.90 46.16 -10.41
C THR A 204 -34.88 46.24 -11.60
N PRO A 205 -34.49 46.57 -12.87
CA PRO A 205 -33.19 46.96 -13.43
C PRO A 205 -33.23 48.28 -14.25
N ASP A 206 -32.10 48.66 -14.89
CA ASP A 206 -32.08 49.04 -16.32
C ASP A 206 -30.65 48.92 -16.91
N GLU A 207 -30.51 49.15 -18.23
CA GLU A 207 -29.38 48.70 -19.08
C GLU A 207 -28.54 49.86 -19.72
N SER A 208 -27.49 49.47 -20.48
CA SER A 208 -26.73 50.27 -21.47
C SER A 208 -25.67 51.28 -20.96
N THR A 209 -24.63 51.71 -21.70
CA THR A 209 -23.84 51.12 -22.83
C THR A 209 -22.62 52.03 -23.10
N THR A 210 -21.40 51.50 -23.28
CA THR A 210 -20.41 51.93 -24.32
C THR A 210 -19.09 51.13 -24.26
N ALA A 211 -18.44 50.97 -25.43
CA ALA A 211 -17.05 50.54 -25.62
C ALA A 211 -16.32 51.59 -26.49
N PRO A 212 -15.00 51.48 -26.79
CA PRO A 212 -14.62 50.82 -28.05
C PRO A 212 -13.20 50.21 -28.17
N THR A 213 -13.04 49.33 -29.19
CA THR A 213 -11.80 49.03 -29.98
C THR A 213 -10.54 48.42 -29.30
N GLY A 214 -9.83 47.46 -29.93
CA GLY A 214 -10.12 46.73 -31.17
C GLY A 214 -8.93 45.97 -31.79
N SER A 215 -9.20 45.21 -32.87
CA SER A 215 -8.27 44.48 -33.77
C SER A 215 -7.51 43.27 -33.17
N ALA A 216 -7.34 42.07 -33.77
CA ALA A 216 -8.00 41.25 -34.82
C ALA A 216 -6.94 40.53 -35.70
N ALA A 217 -6.90 39.19 -35.68
CA ALA A 217 -6.32 38.35 -36.73
C ALA A 217 -6.69 36.86 -36.54
N THR A 218 -7.23 36.19 -37.58
CA THR A 218 -7.41 34.72 -37.64
C THR A 218 -7.61 34.28 -39.10
N PRO A 219 -7.07 33.12 -39.51
CA PRO A 219 -7.90 32.11 -40.21
C PRO A 219 -7.49 30.64 -39.87
N ALA A 220 -8.30 29.60 -40.09
CA ALA A 220 -9.74 29.48 -40.31
C ALA A 220 -10.18 27.99 -40.22
N THR A 221 -11.46 27.73 -39.90
CA THR A 221 -12.31 26.56 -40.28
C THR A 221 -11.76 25.13 -40.16
N SER A 222 -12.49 24.19 -39.56
CA SER A 222 -13.84 23.79 -40.05
C SER A 222 -14.76 23.25 -38.94
N ALA A 223 -16.07 23.27 -39.20
CA ALA A 223 -17.11 22.81 -38.27
C ALA A 223 -18.14 21.90 -38.97
N LEU A 224 -18.84 21.09 -38.18
CA LEU A 224 -20.06 20.36 -38.56
C LEU A 224 -21.07 20.41 -37.40
N SER A 225 -22.37 20.31 -37.71
CA SER A 225 -23.43 20.69 -36.78
C SER A 225 -24.71 19.86 -36.97
N ALA A 226 -25.26 19.36 -35.85
CA ALA A 226 -26.67 19.05 -35.59
C ALA A 226 -26.82 18.90 -34.06
N ALA A 227 -27.64 19.65 -33.31
CA ALA A 227 -29.07 19.99 -33.43
C ALA A 227 -30.00 18.94 -32.79
N SER A 228 -30.37 19.19 -31.53
CA SER A 228 -31.44 18.49 -30.79
C SER A 228 -32.83 19.05 -31.13
N PRO A 229 -33.89 18.33 -30.73
CA PRO A 229 -35.12 19.00 -30.28
C PRO A 229 -35.64 18.44 -28.93
N ASP A 230 -36.23 19.33 -28.13
CA ASP A 230 -37.01 18.97 -26.94
C ASP A 230 -38.39 18.40 -27.30
N ILE A 231 -38.98 17.63 -26.37
CA ILE A 231 -40.43 17.64 -26.05
C ILE A 231 -40.62 17.03 -24.65
N ALA A 232 -41.61 17.49 -23.89
CA ALA A 232 -41.74 17.22 -22.45
C ALA A 232 -43.14 16.70 -22.04
N LEU A 233 -43.21 16.17 -20.80
CA LEU A 233 -44.41 15.74 -20.06
C LEU A 233 -45.02 14.41 -20.59
N ARG A 234 -45.73 13.59 -19.78
CA ARG A 234 -46.36 13.83 -18.47
C ARG A 234 -46.43 12.55 -17.61
N LEU A 235 -46.78 12.69 -16.32
CA LEU A 235 -47.12 11.61 -15.38
C LEU A 235 -48.51 11.00 -15.68
N ASP A 236 -48.75 9.74 -15.26
CA ASP A 236 -49.75 9.34 -14.26
C ASP A 236 -49.72 7.79 -14.01
N ASP A 237 -50.20 7.34 -12.84
CA ASP A 237 -50.15 5.94 -12.36
C ASP A 237 -51.28 5.02 -12.89
N THR A 238 -51.08 3.68 -12.91
CA THR A 238 -51.86 2.67 -12.12
C THR A 238 -51.57 1.18 -12.49
N ASP A 239 -51.97 0.28 -11.59
CA ASP A 239 -52.04 -1.20 -11.67
C ASP A 239 -52.67 -1.80 -12.98
N SER A 240 -52.49 -3.08 -13.38
CA SER A 240 -52.28 -4.29 -12.55
C SER A 240 -51.83 -5.57 -13.31
N ALA A 241 -51.29 -6.52 -12.53
CA ALA A 241 -51.48 -7.99 -12.58
C ALA A 241 -51.08 -8.90 -13.79
N ALA A 242 -50.11 -9.78 -13.48
CA ALA A 242 -50.16 -11.25 -13.57
C ALA A 242 -49.97 -12.03 -14.91
N THR A 243 -48.74 -12.55 -15.13
CA THR A 243 -48.36 -13.99 -15.27
C THR A 243 -46.88 -14.08 -15.69
N GLY A 244 -46.06 -15.10 -15.36
CA GLY A 244 -46.19 -16.26 -14.48
C GLY A 244 -45.06 -17.30 -14.73
N VAL A 245 -44.90 -18.28 -13.82
CA VAL A 245 -44.05 -19.50 -13.90
C VAL A 245 -42.57 -19.42 -13.41
N VAL A 246 -42.32 -20.19 -12.35
CA VAL A 246 -41.05 -20.57 -11.68
C VAL A 246 -40.35 -21.76 -12.42
N SER A 247 -39.15 -22.28 -12.12
CA SER A 247 -38.47 -22.54 -10.83
C SER A 247 -36.95 -22.88 -10.95
N ALA A 248 -36.32 -23.26 -9.82
CA ALA A 248 -34.95 -23.82 -9.65
C ALA A 248 -34.74 -25.20 -10.37
N GLY A 249 -33.57 -25.85 -10.47
CA GLY A 249 -32.33 -25.89 -9.66
C GLY A 249 -32.40 -27.01 -8.59
N GLY A 250 -31.40 -27.88 -8.33
CA GLY A 250 -30.07 -28.12 -8.94
C GLY A 250 -29.30 -29.29 -8.25
N ALA A 251 -28.03 -29.52 -8.65
CA ALA A 251 -26.96 -30.32 -7.98
C ALA A 251 -27.03 -31.88 -7.81
N GLY A 252 -26.10 -32.58 -8.50
CA GLY A 252 -25.27 -33.72 -8.01
C GLY A 252 -25.87 -35.15 -7.84
N THR A 253 -25.09 -36.22 -7.55
CA THR A 253 -23.64 -36.54 -7.73
C THR A 253 -23.37 -38.05 -7.50
N VAL A 254 -22.55 -38.71 -8.36
CA VAL A 254 -21.89 -40.05 -8.19
C VAL A 254 -22.78 -41.32 -8.17
N ALA A 255 -22.16 -42.50 -8.34
CA ALA A 255 -22.76 -43.79 -8.73
C ALA A 255 -22.21 -44.99 -7.92
N GLN A 256 -22.81 -46.19 -8.09
CA GLN A 256 -22.14 -47.48 -7.84
C GLN A 256 -22.70 -48.63 -8.71
N GLN A 257 -21.98 -49.76 -8.74
CA GLN A 257 -22.22 -51.01 -9.50
C GLN A 257 -23.17 -51.96 -8.71
N ASP A 258 -23.48 -53.24 -9.03
CA ASP A 258 -22.76 -54.25 -9.84
C ASP A 258 -23.61 -55.54 -10.13
N ILE A 259 -23.19 -56.37 -11.12
CA ILE A 259 -23.55 -57.81 -11.42
C ILE A 259 -25.04 -58.27 -11.49
N SER A 260 -25.50 -59.42 -12.04
CA SER A 260 -25.00 -60.63 -12.78
C SER A 260 -26.24 -61.40 -13.38
N SER A 261 -26.21 -62.43 -14.25
CA SER A 261 -25.29 -62.94 -15.31
C SER A 261 -25.93 -64.13 -16.11
N ARG A 262 -25.24 -64.62 -17.16
CA ARG A 262 -25.34 -65.98 -17.79
C ARG A 262 -26.48 -66.31 -18.78
N ALA A 263 -26.40 -67.50 -19.42
CA ALA A 263 -27.08 -67.87 -20.67
C ALA A 263 -27.43 -69.38 -20.78
N GLY A 264 -28.29 -69.78 -21.75
CA GLY A 264 -28.61 -71.19 -22.03
C GLY A 264 -29.52 -71.44 -23.27
N SER A 265 -29.18 -72.45 -24.08
CA SER A 265 -29.76 -72.81 -25.39
C SER A 265 -30.91 -73.85 -25.38
N GLY A 266 -31.85 -73.81 -26.36
CA GLY A 266 -32.84 -74.89 -26.61
C GLY A 266 -33.75 -74.67 -27.86
N PRO A 267 -34.09 -75.67 -28.72
CA PRO A 267 -34.74 -75.41 -30.03
C PRO A 267 -35.97 -76.29 -30.45
N ARG A 268 -36.57 -75.95 -31.63
CA ARG A 268 -37.47 -76.76 -32.54
C ARG A 268 -38.97 -76.91 -32.16
N THR A 269 -39.97 -77.13 -33.06
CA THR A 269 -40.14 -77.04 -34.55
C THR A 269 -41.62 -77.18 -35.02
N GLY A 270 -41.97 -76.57 -36.17
CA GLY A 270 -43.08 -76.99 -37.08
C GLY A 270 -44.45 -76.34 -36.82
N ARG A 271 -45.37 -76.16 -37.77
CA ARG A 271 -45.50 -76.43 -39.24
C ARG A 271 -46.61 -75.46 -39.78
N SER A 272 -46.95 -75.24 -41.06
CA SER A 272 -46.63 -75.71 -42.44
C SER A 272 -47.04 -74.55 -43.40
N ALA A 273 -46.67 -74.33 -44.68
CA ALA A 273 -46.19 -75.13 -45.83
C ALA A 273 -47.26 -76.05 -46.48
N SER A 274 -47.64 -75.93 -47.76
CA SER A 274 -47.27 -74.99 -48.87
C SER A 274 -48.50 -74.79 -49.81
N ASP A 275 -48.52 -74.21 -51.03
CA ASP A 275 -47.54 -73.77 -52.07
C ASP A 275 -48.17 -72.58 -52.87
N GLY A 276 -47.86 -72.11 -54.10
CA GLY A 276 -46.92 -72.45 -55.19
C GLY A 276 -47.59 -72.28 -56.58
N SER A 277 -46.92 -71.98 -57.72
CA SER A 277 -45.54 -71.54 -57.98
C SER A 277 -45.36 -71.00 -59.42
N ALA A 278 -44.32 -70.18 -59.68
CA ALA A 278 -43.72 -69.91 -61.00
C ALA A 278 -42.27 -69.40 -60.81
N ALA A 279 -41.35 -69.63 -61.76
CA ALA A 279 -39.90 -69.46 -61.58
C ALA A 279 -39.23 -68.59 -62.67
N GLY A 280 -38.03 -68.00 -62.46
CA GLY A 280 -37.26 -67.90 -61.21
C GLY A 280 -35.77 -67.55 -61.42
N TRP A 281 -34.99 -67.57 -60.32
CA TRP A 281 -33.51 -67.49 -60.22
C TRP A 281 -32.82 -66.15 -60.66
N ARG A 282 -31.76 -65.66 -60.00
CA ARG A 282 -30.97 -66.19 -58.85
C ARG A 282 -30.28 -65.08 -58.01
N SER A 283 -30.34 -65.22 -56.68
CA SER A 283 -29.35 -64.81 -55.64
C SER A 283 -28.61 -63.46 -55.69
N ARG A 284 -28.85 -62.62 -54.66
CA ARG A 284 -27.84 -61.73 -54.04
C ARG A 284 -27.36 -62.35 -52.70
N PRO A 285 -26.06 -62.30 -52.38
CA PRO A 285 -25.61 -61.76 -51.08
C PRO A 285 -24.39 -60.82 -51.23
N ARG A 286 -24.34 -59.65 -50.59
CA ARG A 286 -24.06 -59.46 -49.15
C ARG A 286 -22.69 -59.97 -48.66
N LEU A 287 -21.62 -59.75 -49.44
CA LEU A 287 -20.23 -59.77 -48.91
C LEU A 287 -19.42 -58.48 -49.20
N ILE A 288 -19.69 -57.79 -50.32
CA ILE A 288 -18.94 -56.56 -50.70
C ILE A 288 -19.15 -55.41 -49.71
N ALA A 289 -20.33 -55.29 -49.10
CA ALA A 289 -20.66 -54.21 -48.16
C ALA A 289 -19.82 -54.21 -46.86
N ALA A 290 -19.37 -55.39 -46.40
CA ALA A 290 -18.52 -55.49 -45.22
C ALA A 290 -17.07 -55.03 -45.51
N ALA A 291 -16.54 -55.38 -46.68
CA ALA A 291 -15.23 -54.92 -47.13
C ALA A 291 -15.19 -53.41 -47.35
N ALA A 292 -16.25 -52.83 -47.94
CA ALA A 292 -16.35 -51.39 -48.17
C ALA A 292 -16.32 -50.58 -46.85
N ALA A 293 -17.00 -51.05 -45.79
CA ALA A 293 -16.98 -50.38 -44.49
C ALA A 293 -15.57 -50.36 -43.86
N VAL A 294 -14.82 -51.47 -43.94
CA VAL A 294 -13.44 -51.53 -43.44
C VAL A 294 -12.50 -50.62 -44.26
N VAL A 295 -12.65 -50.60 -45.59
CA VAL A 295 -11.86 -49.70 -46.45
C VAL A 295 -12.15 -48.23 -46.14
N VAL A 296 -13.40 -47.84 -45.89
CA VAL A 296 -13.73 -46.45 -45.50
C VAL A 296 -13.11 -46.09 -44.15
N VAL A 297 -13.12 -46.98 -43.15
CA VAL A 297 -12.46 -46.73 -41.86
C VAL A 297 -10.93 -46.65 -41.99
N VAL A 298 -10.31 -47.51 -42.81
CA VAL A 298 -8.87 -47.47 -43.06
C VAL A 298 -8.47 -46.22 -43.86
N VAL A 299 -9.25 -45.81 -44.87
CA VAL A 299 -9.01 -44.57 -45.62
C VAL A 299 -9.20 -43.34 -44.72
N ALA A 300 -10.17 -43.34 -43.81
CA ALA A 300 -10.33 -42.27 -42.82
C ALA A 300 -9.12 -42.20 -41.86
N LEU A 301 -8.63 -43.34 -41.36
CA LEU A 301 -7.43 -43.38 -40.50
C LEU A 301 -6.16 -42.96 -41.24
N VAL A 302 -6.00 -43.36 -42.50
CA VAL A 302 -4.87 -42.93 -43.34
C VAL A 302 -4.96 -41.43 -43.65
N ALA A 303 -6.15 -40.88 -43.92
CA ALA A 303 -6.33 -39.44 -44.13
C ALA A 303 -6.10 -38.59 -42.86
N VAL A 304 -6.19 -39.19 -41.66
CA VAL A 304 -5.89 -38.50 -40.39
C VAL A 304 -4.41 -38.59 -40.00
N PHE A 305 -3.68 -39.62 -40.45
CA PHE A 305 -2.29 -39.90 -40.03
C PHE A 305 -1.23 -39.96 -41.14
N GLY A 306 -1.60 -39.82 -42.42
CA GLY A 306 -0.69 -39.96 -43.56
C GLY A 306 -0.88 -38.88 -44.62
N PHE A 307 0.25 -38.31 -45.08
CA PHE A 307 0.38 -37.25 -46.09
C PHE A 307 -0.20 -35.89 -45.70
N GLY A 308 0.69 -35.04 -45.16
CA GLY A 308 0.52 -33.59 -45.23
C GLY A 308 0.84 -33.06 -46.63
N GLY A 309 0.28 -31.90 -46.95
CA GLY A 309 0.50 -31.16 -48.18
C GLY A 309 -0.11 -29.77 -48.03
N ASP A 310 0.69 -28.86 -47.45
CA ASP A 310 0.65 -27.40 -47.56
C ASP A 310 -0.71 -26.73 -47.80
N ASP A 311 -1.48 -26.53 -46.72
CA ASP A 311 -2.22 -25.29 -46.38
C ASP A 311 -3.15 -25.53 -45.18
N LYS A 312 -2.54 -25.81 -44.01
CA LYS A 312 -3.24 -25.58 -42.74
C LYS A 312 -3.09 -24.10 -42.39
N PRO A 313 -4.15 -23.40 -41.98
CA PRO A 313 -3.96 -22.18 -41.22
C PRO A 313 -3.11 -22.53 -40.01
N VAL A 314 -1.89 -21.98 -39.94
CA VAL A 314 -1.08 -22.05 -38.73
C VAL A 314 -1.85 -21.25 -37.69
N ALA A 315 -2.54 -21.94 -36.79
CA ALA A 315 -3.07 -21.32 -35.58
C ALA A 315 -1.90 -20.56 -34.96
N PRO A 316 -1.99 -19.22 -34.82
CA PRO A 316 -0.84 -18.38 -34.54
C PRO A 316 -0.14 -18.94 -33.30
N ALA A 317 1.12 -19.35 -33.47
CA ALA A 317 1.84 -20.14 -32.48
C ALA A 317 1.75 -19.40 -31.14
N ALA A 318 1.00 -19.98 -30.20
CA ALA A 318 0.50 -19.26 -29.03
C ALA A 318 1.68 -18.58 -28.34
N THR A 319 1.73 -17.25 -28.43
CA THR A 319 2.91 -16.46 -28.05
C THR A 319 3.23 -16.77 -26.61
N ALA A 320 4.32 -17.50 -26.39
CA ALA A 320 4.61 -18.13 -25.11
C ALA A 320 4.65 -17.05 -24.03
N MET A 321 3.61 -17.02 -23.18
CA MET A 321 3.42 -15.90 -22.28
C MET A 321 4.59 -15.84 -21.30
N VAL A 322 5.30 -14.71 -21.33
CA VAL A 322 6.38 -14.47 -20.38
C VAL A 322 5.73 -14.29 -19.02
N THR A 323 6.01 -15.22 -18.11
CA THR A 323 5.67 -14.98 -16.70
C THR A 323 6.64 -13.92 -16.20
N ALA A 324 6.11 -12.82 -15.67
CA ALA A 324 6.90 -11.72 -15.13
C ALA A 324 6.61 -11.55 -13.64
N HIS A 325 7.68 -11.40 -12.87
CA HIS A 325 7.68 -11.24 -11.43
C HIS A 325 8.08 -9.81 -11.05
N GLY A 326 7.50 -9.25 -9.99
CA GLY A 326 7.95 -7.98 -9.46
C GLY A 326 7.40 -7.63 -8.09
N VAL A 327 8.06 -6.69 -7.42
CA VAL A 327 7.65 -6.21 -6.10
C VAL A 327 7.13 -4.78 -6.21
N VAL A 328 5.93 -4.54 -5.68
CA VAL A 328 5.22 -3.26 -5.82
C VAL A 328 4.89 -2.67 -4.45
N GLY A 329 4.94 -1.34 -4.34
CA GLY A 329 4.28 -0.64 -3.22
C GLY A 329 2.80 -1.05 -3.13
N SER A 330 2.35 -1.45 -1.95
CA SER A 330 1.04 -2.06 -1.68
C SER A 330 -0.16 -1.24 -2.16
N GLU A 331 -0.06 0.09 -2.20
CA GLU A 331 -1.11 0.97 -2.68
C GLU A 331 -1.47 0.77 -4.17
N LYS A 332 -0.69 -0.02 -4.91
CA LYS A 332 -0.97 -0.39 -6.31
C LYS A 332 -1.60 -1.78 -6.48
N MET A 333 -1.90 -2.49 -5.39
CA MET A 333 -2.46 -3.86 -5.49
C MET A 333 -3.86 -3.88 -6.11
N GLY A 334 -4.70 -2.87 -5.86
CA GLY A 334 -6.01 -2.75 -6.54
C GLY A 334 -5.86 -2.70 -8.06
N PHE A 335 -5.00 -1.80 -8.56
CA PHE A 335 -4.66 -1.70 -9.98
C PHE A 335 -4.08 -3.00 -10.55
N PHE A 336 -3.08 -3.60 -9.89
CA PHE A 336 -2.45 -4.83 -10.42
C PHE A 336 -3.29 -6.11 -10.27
N THR A 337 -4.41 -6.07 -9.53
CA THR A 337 -5.35 -7.19 -9.42
C THR A 337 -6.66 -6.99 -10.17
N ASP A 338 -6.90 -5.81 -10.77
CA ASP A 338 -8.01 -5.61 -11.70
C ASP A 338 -7.89 -6.56 -12.90
N PRO A 339 -8.87 -7.45 -13.16
CA PRO A 339 -8.87 -8.33 -14.32
C PRO A 339 -8.64 -7.59 -15.64
N ARG A 340 -9.09 -6.32 -15.76
CA ARG A 340 -8.90 -5.48 -16.95
C ARG A 340 -7.42 -5.13 -17.17
N VAL A 341 -6.67 -4.87 -16.09
CA VAL A 341 -5.21 -4.65 -16.14
C VAL A 341 -4.49 -5.94 -16.48
N VAL A 342 -4.87 -7.06 -15.85
CA VAL A 342 -4.34 -8.40 -16.16
C VAL A 342 -4.57 -8.77 -17.62
N ASP A 343 -5.74 -8.48 -18.18
CA ASP A 343 -6.07 -8.73 -19.60
C ASP A 343 -5.25 -7.84 -20.55
N VAL A 344 -4.84 -6.63 -20.17
CA VAL A 344 -3.94 -5.80 -20.99
C VAL A 344 -2.54 -6.41 -21.04
N PHE A 345 -2.01 -6.87 -19.89
CA PHE A 345 -0.73 -7.58 -19.87
C PHE A 345 -0.79 -8.92 -20.62
N ALA A 346 -1.89 -9.68 -20.48
CA ALA A 346 -2.09 -10.94 -21.19
C ALA A 346 -2.21 -10.75 -22.71
N ARG A 347 -2.93 -9.71 -23.18
CA ARG A 347 -2.93 -9.30 -24.61
C ARG A 347 -1.53 -8.95 -25.12
N ASN A 348 -0.68 -8.39 -24.26
CA ASN A 348 0.73 -8.13 -24.55
C ASN A 348 1.63 -9.38 -24.36
N GLY A 349 1.09 -10.55 -24.06
CA GLY A 349 1.85 -11.80 -23.89
C GLY A 349 2.63 -11.89 -22.59
N ILE A 350 2.18 -11.21 -21.53
CA ILE A 350 2.80 -11.20 -20.20
C ILE A 350 1.80 -11.76 -19.17
N GLN A 351 2.18 -12.80 -18.45
CA GLN A 351 1.50 -13.20 -17.22
C GLN A 351 2.18 -12.51 -16.04
N LEU A 352 1.58 -11.42 -15.56
CA LEU A 352 2.13 -10.64 -14.45
C LEU A 352 1.85 -11.29 -13.09
N LYS A 353 2.83 -11.30 -12.20
CA LYS A 353 2.74 -11.74 -10.80
C LYS A 353 3.45 -10.70 -9.93
N VAL A 354 2.71 -10.05 -9.02
CA VAL A 354 3.27 -9.02 -8.13
C VAL A 354 3.14 -9.39 -6.67
N ASN A 355 4.15 -9.00 -5.88
CA ASN A 355 4.15 -9.10 -4.43
C ASN A 355 4.07 -7.67 -3.82
N PRO A 356 3.17 -7.40 -2.86
CA PRO A 356 3.16 -6.13 -2.14
C PRO A 356 4.28 -6.05 -1.10
N ALA A 357 4.89 -4.88 -0.94
CA ALA A 357 5.80 -4.55 0.16
C ALA A 357 5.80 -3.04 0.48
N GLY A 358 6.34 -2.66 1.63
CA GLY A 358 6.52 -1.24 1.97
C GLY A 358 7.56 -0.58 1.06
N SER A 359 7.29 0.61 0.52
CA SER A 359 8.13 1.17 -0.54
C SER A 359 9.57 1.56 -0.14
N ARG A 360 9.91 1.67 1.15
CA ARG A 360 11.33 1.65 1.59
C ARG A 360 11.87 0.22 1.66
N GLN A 361 11.08 -0.71 2.23
CA GLN A 361 11.40 -2.14 2.35
C GLN A 361 11.85 -2.75 1.00
N ILE A 362 11.21 -2.40 -0.12
CA ILE A 362 11.58 -2.83 -1.49
C ILE A 362 13.05 -2.48 -1.82
N ALA A 363 13.58 -1.39 -1.27
CA ALA A 363 14.94 -0.92 -1.52
C ALA A 363 15.93 -1.24 -0.39
N THR A 364 15.46 -1.71 0.78
CA THR A 364 16.31 -1.93 1.97
C THR A 364 16.41 -3.39 2.42
N SER A 365 15.36 -4.21 2.28
CA SER A 365 15.32 -5.55 2.87
C SER A 365 14.52 -6.62 2.11
N VAL A 366 13.84 -6.29 1.00
CA VAL A 366 13.32 -7.30 0.07
C VAL A 366 14.45 -7.78 -0.84
N ASP A 367 14.64 -9.10 -0.97
CA ASP A 367 15.48 -9.63 -2.03
C ASP A 367 14.73 -9.64 -3.37
N LEU A 368 15.27 -8.89 -4.33
CA LEU A 368 14.76 -8.75 -5.69
C LEU A 368 15.51 -9.66 -6.68
N SER A 369 16.06 -10.81 -6.24
CA SER A 369 16.94 -11.64 -7.07
C SER A 369 16.19 -12.46 -8.14
N GLY A 370 14.91 -12.75 -7.89
CA GLY A 370 14.02 -13.47 -8.80
C GLY A 370 12.99 -12.59 -9.53
N ASP A 371 13.08 -11.26 -9.39
CA ASP A 371 12.11 -10.31 -9.93
C ASP A 371 12.61 -9.65 -11.23
N ASP A 372 11.69 -9.42 -12.17
CA ASP A 372 11.95 -8.68 -13.40
C ASP A 372 11.94 -7.16 -13.19
N PHE A 373 11.20 -6.67 -12.18
CA PHE A 373 11.10 -5.23 -11.85
C PHE A 373 10.78 -4.97 -10.38
N ALA A 374 11.11 -3.77 -9.91
CA ALA A 374 10.69 -3.23 -8.62
C ALA A 374 9.95 -1.91 -8.81
N PHE A 375 8.83 -1.68 -8.10
CA PHE A 375 7.96 -0.52 -8.30
C PHE A 375 7.53 0.15 -6.98
N PRO A 376 8.47 0.78 -6.26
CA PRO A 376 8.17 1.62 -5.11
C PRO A 376 7.38 2.88 -5.49
N SER A 377 6.63 3.39 -4.52
CA SER A 377 5.94 4.68 -4.53
C SER A 377 6.90 5.89 -4.44
N SER A 378 8.18 5.72 -4.81
CA SER A 378 9.23 6.66 -4.42
C SER A 378 10.38 6.67 -5.40
N THR A 379 10.68 7.85 -5.97
CA THR A 379 11.88 8.04 -6.79
C THR A 379 13.16 7.83 -5.99
N LEU A 380 13.20 8.22 -4.70
CA LEU A 380 14.37 8.02 -3.84
C LEU A 380 14.65 6.52 -3.57
N ALA A 381 13.61 5.73 -3.28
CA ALA A 381 13.76 4.28 -3.13
C ALA A 381 14.15 3.60 -4.46
N ALA A 382 13.55 4.04 -5.59
CA ALA A 382 13.93 3.57 -6.92
C ALA A 382 15.41 3.88 -7.22
N GLU A 383 15.91 5.06 -6.88
CA GLU A 383 17.32 5.44 -7.09
C GLU A 383 18.29 4.63 -6.22
N ARG A 384 17.89 4.23 -5.01
CA ARG A 384 18.66 3.26 -4.21
C ARG A 384 18.75 1.90 -4.92
N ILE A 385 17.63 1.36 -5.42
CA ILE A 385 17.60 0.08 -6.16
C ILE A 385 18.45 0.17 -7.43
N GLN A 386 18.33 1.28 -8.18
CA GLN A 386 19.16 1.58 -9.35
C GLN A 386 20.66 1.51 -9.02
N ARG A 387 21.10 2.22 -7.97
CA ARG A 387 22.51 2.20 -7.51
C ARG A 387 22.96 0.80 -7.06
N GLN A 388 22.12 0.07 -6.33
CA GLN A 388 22.44 -1.29 -5.84
C GLN A 388 22.49 -2.36 -6.94
N ARG A 389 21.70 -2.21 -8.00
CA ARG A 389 21.58 -3.19 -9.10
C ARG A 389 22.34 -2.80 -10.38
N GLY A 390 22.96 -1.61 -10.42
CA GLY A 390 23.65 -1.10 -11.62
C GLY A 390 22.72 -0.70 -12.76
N VAL A 391 21.45 -0.44 -12.46
CA VAL A 391 20.40 -0.12 -13.44
C VAL A 391 20.26 1.39 -13.59
N THR A 392 20.32 1.91 -14.82
CA THR A 392 20.13 3.35 -15.12
C THR A 392 18.74 3.71 -15.63
N ALA A 393 18.02 2.75 -16.23
CA ALA A 393 16.65 2.94 -16.69
C ALA A 393 15.67 3.07 -15.52
N LYS A 394 14.65 3.92 -15.67
CA LYS A 394 13.48 4.01 -14.77
C LYS A 394 12.28 4.58 -15.51
N TYR A 395 11.09 4.18 -15.08
CA TYR A 395 9.81 4.66 -15.60
C TYR A 395 9.00 5.29 -14.47
N THR A 396 8.31 6.40 -14.72
CA THR A 396 7.40 7.03 -13.72
C THR A 396 6.03 7.20 -14.36
N PRO A 397 5.25 6.11 -14.52
CA PRO A 397 3.97 6.14 -15.23
C PRO A 397 2.85 6.80 -14.41
N PHE A 398 3.00 6.83 -13.08
CA PHE A 398 1.99 7.26 -12.11
C PHE A 398 2.58 8.25 -11.09
N SER A 399 1.72 9.12 -10.57
CA SER A 399 1.98 9.95 -9.40
C SER A 399 0.73 10.09 -8.53
N SER A 400 0.91 10.49 -7.27
CA SER A 400 -0.18 10.77 -6.34
C SER A 400 0.27 11.80 -5.31
N PRO A 401 -0.41 12.94 -5.12
CA PRO A 401 -0.16 13.80 -3.98
C PRO A 401 -0.35 13.03 -2.66
N MET A 402 0.43 13.38 -1.64
CA MET A 402 0.06 13.01 -0.27
C MET A 402 -1.18 13.83 0.12
N ALA A 403 -2.13 13.15 0.75
CA ALA A 403 -3.42 13.71 1.14
C ALA A 403 -3.85 13.15 2.50
N ILE A 404 -4.83 13.80 3.12
CA ILE A 404 -5.38 13.36 4.41
C ILE A 404 -6.84 12.94 4.19
N ALA A 405 -7.14 11.67 4.49
CA ALA A 405 -8.49 11.15 4.53
C ALA A 405 -9.06 11.35 5.94
N SER A 406 -10.18 12.07 6.07
CA SER A 406 -10.82 12.39 7.35
C SER A 406 -12.36 12.40 7.23
N PHE A 407 -13.06 13.02 8.17
CA PHE A 407 -14.52 13.03 8.29
C PHE A 407 -15.03 14.43 8.65
N GLY A 408 -16.23 14.79 8.19
CA GLY A 408 -16.86 16.11 8.43
C GLY A 408 -16.72 16.65 9.87
N PRO A 409 -17.11 15.90 10.93
CA PRO A 409 -17.02 16.39 12.31
C PRO A 409 -15.58 16.64 12.81
N ILE A 410 -14.58 15.98 12.21
CA ILE A 410 -13.16 16.19 12.49
C ILE A 410 -12.68 17.46 11.78
N VAL A 411 -13.05 17.60 10.50
CA VAL A 411 -12.80 18.78 9.67
C VAL A 411 -13.40 20.04 10.28
N ASP A 412 -14.63 19.97 10.80
CA ASP A 412 -15.29 21.08 11.49
C ASP A 412 -14.51 21.55 12.74
N ALA A 413 -14.00 20.60 13.54
CA ALA A 413 -13.22 20.90 14.73
C ALA A 413 -11.84 21.50 14.39
N LEU A 414 -11.16 20.94 13.38
CA LEU A 414 -9.88 21.46 12.89
C LEU A 414 -10.02 22.83 12.20
N THR A 415 -11.15 23.10 11.55
CA THR A 415 -11.46 24.41 10.96
C THR A 415 -11.61 25.48 12.05
N ARG A 416 -12.29 25.16 13.16
CA ARG A 416 -12.36 26.06 14.33
C ARG A 416 -11.00 26.26 15.01
N ALA A 417 -10.14 25.25 14.98
CA ALA A 417 -8.77 25.33 15.49
C ALA A 417 -7.77 26.03 14.53
N GLY A 418 -8.21 26.51 13.37
CA GLY A 418 -7.35 27.18 12.38
C GLY A 418 -6.50 26.24 11.51
N VAL A 419 -6.55 24.92 11.75
CA VAL A 419 -5.74 23.91 11.06
C VAL A 419 -6.30 23.53 9.69
N VAL A 420 -7.61 23.69 9.46
CA VAL A 420 -8.21 23.46 8.15
C VAL A 420 -8.80 24.75 7.61
N HIS A 421 -8.57 25.02 6.33
CA HIS A 421 -9.19 26.13 5.62
C HIS A 421 -10.25 25.58 4.65
N PRO A 422 -11.51 26.03 4.75
CA PRO A 422 -12.60 25.51 3.93
C PRO A 422 -12.47 25.97 2.47
N GLY A 423 -12.79 25.06 1.55
CA GLY A 423 -12.73 25.29 0.11
C GLY A 423 -13.46 24.19 -0.66
N ALA A 424 -13.43 24.23 -2.00
CA ALA A 424 -14.06 23.22 -2.85
C ALA A 424 -13.47 21.81 -2.63
N THR A 425 -12.17 21.73 -2.34
CA THR A 425 -11.59 20.70 -1.47
C THR A 425 -10.83 21.46 -0.38
N PRO A 426 -10.98 21.17 0.92
CA PRO A 426 -10.33 21.94 1.97
C PRO A 426 -8.81 21.68 2.03
N THR A 427 -8.05 22.66 2.52
CA THR A 427 -6.60 22.52 2.76
C THR A 427 -6.31 22.36 4.25
N PHE A 428 -5.23 21.66 4.57
CA PHE A 428 -4.78 21.35 5.93
C PHE A 428 -3.43 22.03 6.16
N ASP A 429 -3.43 23.03 7.02
CA ASP A 429 -2.27 23.85 7.38
C ASP A 429 -1.29 23.01 8.23
N MET A 430 -0.12 22.70 7.67
CA MET A 430 0.89 21.89 8.35
C MET A 430 1.58 22.66 9.48
N HIS A 431 1.72 23.98 9.39
CA HIS A 431 2.35 24.83 10.40
C HIS A 431 1.52 24.84 11.68
N HIS A 432 0.24 25.23 11.58
CA HIS A 432 -0.71 25.22 12.71
C HIS A 432 -0.93 23.81 13.27
N TYR A 433 -0.95 22.77 12.41
CA TYR A 433 -1.01 21.38 12.88
C TYR A 433 0.21 21.00 13.72
N LEU A 434 1.43 21.32 13.26
CA LEU A 434 2.67 20.99 13.97
C LEU A 434 2.79 21.75 15.28
N ASP A 435 2.29 22.98 15.38
CA ASP A 435 2.23 23.72 16.64
C ASP A 435 1.32 23.03 17.67
N LEU A 436 0.10 22.62 17.28
CA LEU A 436 -0.78 21.85 18.18
C LEU A 436 -0.17 20.49 18.58
N ALA A 437 0.49 19.81 17.64
CA ALA A 437 1.11 18.51 17.89
C ALA A 437 2.33 18.63 18.83
N GLN A 438 3.15 19.67 18.70
CA GLN A 438 4.26 20.01 19.60
C GLN A 438 3.77 20.37 21.01
N GLN A 439 2.72 21.19 21.10
CA GLN A 439 2.02 21.50 22.36
C GLN A 439 1.36 20.25 22.98
N GLY A 440 1.13 19.21 22.17
CA GLY A 440 0.57 17.92 22.59
C GLY A 440 -0.95 17.93 22.77
N ALA A 441 -1.64 18.90 22.15
CA ALA A 441 -3.07 19.15 22.28
C ALA A 441 -3.92 17.88 22.08
N GLN A 442 -5.02 17.77 22.83
CA GLN A 442 -5.98 16.66 22.75
C GLN A 442 -7.29 17.10 22.10
N TRP A 443 -8.04 16.14 21.54
CA TRP A 443 -9.30 16.47 20.86
C TRP A 443 -10.35 17.08 21.80
N ASP A 444 -10.42 16.66 23.07
CA ASP A 444 -11.29 17.27 24.09
C ASP A 444 -10.83 18.67 24.57
N GLN A 445 -9.70 19.17 24.06
CA GLN A 445 -9.17 20.52 24.33
C GLN A 445 -9.39 21.50 23.17
N LEU A 446 -9.84 21.03 21.99
CA LEU A 446 -10.17 21.90 20.85
C LEU A 446 -11.49 22.63 21.10
N GLU A 447 -11.50 23.97 20.96
CA GLU A 447 -12.67 24.77 21.32
C GLU A 447 -13.92 24.41 20.48
N GLY A 448 -15.03 24.16 21.17
CA GLY A 448 -16.28 23.76 20.53
C GLY A 448 -16.22 22.39 19.81
N ASN A 449 -15.24 21.52 20.09
CA ASN A 449 -15.26 20.15 19.56
C ASN A 449 -16.32 19.30 20.29
N THR A 450 -17.52 19.24 19.72
CA THR A 450 -18.62 18.37 20.17
C THR A 450 -18.71 17.07 19.36
N GLY A 451 -18.07 16.99 18.19
CA GLY A 451 -18.12 15.83 17.29
C GLY A 451 -17.17 14.69 17.65
N TYR A 452 -16.02 15.01 18.27
CA TYR A 452 -15.01 14.03 18.67
C TYR A 452 -14.27 14.43 19.97
N PRO A 453 -14.96 14.66 21.10
CA PRO A 453 -14.33 15.10 22.36
C PRO A 453 -13.63 13.94 23.09
N VAL A 454 -12.48 13.49 22.57
CA VAL A 454 -11.72 12.36 23.13
C VAL A 454 -10.34 12.78 23.67
N ARG A 455 -9.88 12.08 24.71
CA ARG A 455 -8.54 12.23 25.30
C ARG A 455 -7.46 11.48 24.54
N LYS A 456 -7.40 11.72 23.23
CA LYS A 456 -6.27 11.36 22.35
C LYS A 456 -5.59 12.66 21.92
N SER A 457 -4.29 12.63 21.65
CA SER A 457 -3.64 13.78 20.99
C SER A 457 -4.18 13.99 19.56
N VAL A 458 -4.19 15.23 19.10
CA VAL A 458 -4.46 15.60 17.71
C VAL A 458 -3.26 15.17 16.86
N LEU A 459 -3.39 14.07 16.13
CA LEU A 459 -2.33 13.46 15.35
C LEU A 459 -2.87 12.90 14.03
N LEU A 460 -2.05 13.00 12.98
CA LEU A 460 -2.21 12.22 11.76
C LEU A 460 -1.81 10.76 12.01
N SER A 461 -2.72 9.83 11.77
CA SER A 461 -2.38 8.40 11.67
C SER A 461 -1.61 8.16 10.38
N THR A 462 -0.48 7.45 10.45
CA THR A 462 0.28 7.03 9.29
C THR A 462 0.94 5.67 9.52
N THR A 463 1.87 5.31 8.63
CA THR A 463 2.57 4.03 8.60
C THR A 463 3.87 4.05 9.42
N ASP A 464 4.50 2.89 9.56
CA ASP A 464 5.84 2.76 10.12
C ASP A 464 6.89 3.46 9.20
N PRO A 465 7.62 4.49 9.69
CA PRO A 465 8.64 5.18 8.90
C PRO A 465 9.82 4.28 8.49
N ARG A 466 10.03 3.13 9.16
CA ARG A 466 11.12 2.20 8.86
C ARG A 466 10.93 1.44 7.53
N THR A 467 9.69 1.33 7.05
CA THR A 467 9.34 0.42 5.93
C THR A 467 8.50 1.09 4.84
N SER A 468 7.68 2.07 5.18
CA SER A 468 6.73 2.70 4.26
C SER A 468 7.19 4.06 3.74
N ASN A 469 6.80 4.39 2.50
CA ASN A 469 7.04 5.69 1.91
C ASN A 469 6.04 6.77 2.38
N SER A 470 4.80 6.44 2.73
CA SER A 470 3.82 7.47 3.14
C SER A 470 4.26 8.20 4.41
N ALA A 471 4.81 7.48 5.38
CA ALA A 471 5.44 8.04 6.57
C ALA A 471 6.77 8.79 6.26
N ALA A 472 7.51 8.38 5.22
CA ALA A 472 8.68 9.13 4.77
C ALA A 472 8.31 10.46 4.10
N MET A 473 7.21 10.52 3.33
CA MET A 473 6.70 11.77 2.77
C MET A 473 6.06 12.66 3.84
N TYR A 474 5.41 12.07 4.86
CA TYR A 474 4.96 12.80 6.05
C TYR A 474 6.14 13.41 6.80
N LEU A 475 7.20 12.63 7.03
CA LEU A 475 8.42 13.14 7.65
C LEU A 475 9.06 14.24 6.80
N ALA A 476 9.12 14.11 5.47
CA ALA A 476 9.67 15.15 4.60
C ALA A 476 8.88 16.47 4.69
N ALA A 477 7.55 16.43 4.60
CA ALA A 477 6.71 17.63 4.75
C ALA A 477 6.83 18.25 6.15
N ALA A 478 6.73 17.42 7.20
CA ALA A 478 6.86 17.88 8.57
C ALA A 478 8.27 18.43 8.88
N ALA A 479 9.31 17.84 8.28
CA ALA A 479 10.70 18.28 8.41
C ALA A 479 10.97 19.62 7.74
N TYR A 480 10.40 19.85 6.55
CA TYR A 480 10.50 21.12 5.84
C TYR A 480 9.91 22.27 6.66
N VAL A 481 8.67 22.11 7.13
CA VAL A 481 7.98 23.11 7.96
C VAL A 481 8.67 23.28 9.33
N ALA A 482 9.11 22.18 9.95
CA ALA A 482 9.88 22.23 11.20
C ALA A 482 11.28 22.88 11.05
N ASN A 483 11.76 23.06 9.82
CA ASN A 483 13.04 23.68 9.46
C ASN A 483 12.83 25.05 8.80
N ASP A 484 11.78 25.77 9.21
CA ASP A 484 11.47 27.15 8.80
C ASP A 484 11.37 27.28 7.27
N ASP A 485 10.50 26.44 6.69
CA ASP A 485 10.20 26.30 5.25
C ASP A 485 11.44 26.14 4.35
N SER A 486 12.41 25.37 4.83
CA SER A 486 13.67 25.09 4.14
C SER A 486 13.97 23.59 4.09
N ILE A 487 14.49 23.10 2.96
CA ILE A 487 14.93 21.71 2.82
C ILE A 487 16.04 21.43 3.85
N VAL A 488 15.85 20.38 4.66
CA VAL A 488 16.83 19.96 5.68
C VAL A 488 18.14 19.55 5.02
N GLN A 489 19.25 20.13 5.49
CA GLN A 489 20.60 19.82 5.00
C GLN A 489 21.60 19.82 6.16
N GLY A 490 22.30 18.69 6.34
CA GLY A 490 23.39 18.55 7.30
C GLY A 490 22.96 18.34 8.75
N ALA A 491 23.88 17.76 9.53
CA ALA A 491 23.61 17.21 10.86
C ALA A 491 23.01 18.21 11.87
N ALA A 492 23.28 19.51 11.75
CA ALA A 492 22.69 20.52 12.64
C ALA A 492 21.18 20.67 12.42
N ALA A 493 20.75 20.79 11.16
CA ALA A 493 19.34 20.87 10.79
C ALA A 493 18.63 19.53 11.04
N GLU A 494 19.29 18.40 10.72
CA GLU A 494 18.77 17.05 11.00
C GLU A 494 18.44 16.87 12.49
N ASN A 495 19.37 17.20 13.40
CA ASN A 495 19.14 17.09 14.85
C ASN A 495 18.06 18.06 15.37
N PHE A 496 18.02 19.30 14.86
CA PHE A 496 17.00 20.29 15.22
C PHE A 496 15.59 19.80 14.84
N VAL A 497 15.43 19.35 13.60
CA VAL A 497 14.16 18.82 13.09
C VAL A 497 13.72 17.59 13.87
N LEU A 498 14.60 16.62 14.10
CA LEU A 498 14.29 15.40 14.86
C LEU A 498 13.72 15.71 16.25
N SER A 499 14.23 16.75 16.92
CA SER A 499 13.73 17.19 18.23
C SER A 499 12.26 17.67 18.20
N LYS A 500 11.82 18.26 17.07
CA LYS A 500 10.43 18.68 16.83
C LYS A 500 9.57 17.50 16.36
N VAL A 501 10.01 16.74 15.35
CA VAL A 501 9.12 15.84 14.57
C VAL A 501 9.03 14.40 15.06
N SER A 502 10.03 13.84 15.78
CA SER A 502 9.99 12.42 16.20
C SER A 502 8.74 12.07 17.02
N ARG A 503 8.21 13.02 17.81
CA ARG A 503 6.99 12.83 18.62
C ARG A 503 5.71 12.65 17.80
N LEU A 504 5.70 13.05 16.53
CA LEU A 504 4.58 12.80 15.61
C LEU A 504 4.39 11.31 15.32
N PHE A 505 5.48 10.53 15.38
CA PHE A 505 5.51 9.10 15.07
C PHE A 505 5.41 8.26 16.33
N THR A 506 6.23 8.55 17.35
CA THR A 506 6.31 7.73 18.57
C THR A 506 5.05 7.78 19.44
N LYS A 507 4.20 8.81 19.29
CA LYS A 507 2.90 8.89 19.97
C LYS A 507 1.76 8.10 19.29
N GLN A 508 1.94 7.58 18.08
CA GLN A 508 0.85 6.86 17.37
C GLN A 508 0.60 5.45 17.93
N GLY A 509 1.58 4.86 18.62
CA GLY A 509 1.52 3.48 19.09
C GLY A 509 2.02 2.50 18.03
N TYR A 510 1.23 1.47 17.74
CA TYR A 510 1.53 0.55 16.63
C TYR A 510 1.08 1.19 15.30
N THR A 511 1.98 1.20 14.32
CA THR A 511 1.74 1.70 12.96
C THR A 511 2.05 0.60 11.96
N ASP A 512 1.17 0.38 10.99
CA ASP A 512 1.35 -0.66 9.97
C ASP A 512 2.54 -0.35 9.04
N ASN A 513 3.24 -1.38 8.57
CA ASN A 513 4.34 -1.29 7.62
C ASN A 513 3.90 -1.07 6.16
N SER A 514 2.60 -0.90 5.90
CA SER A 514 1.98 -0.69 4.59
C SER A 514 0.96 0.46 4.61
N SER A 515 0.93 1.33 3.58
CA SER A 515 -0.11 2.38 3.45
C SER A 515 -1.54 1.84 3.30
N GLU A 516 -1.66 0.55 2.99
CA GLU A 516 -2.93 -0.17 2.91
C GLU A 516 -3.59 -0.32 4.28
N GLY A 517 -2.81 -0.58 5.34
CA GLY A 517 -3.32 -0.86 6.69
C GLY A 517 -4.11 0.30 7.33
N PRO A 518 -3.52 1.49 7.53
CA PRO A 518 -4.20 2.62 8.15
C PRO A 518 -5.39 3.12 7.31
N PHE A 519 -5.29 2.99 5.98
CA PHE A 519 -6.39 3.36 5.08
C PHE A 519 -7.54 2.34 5.12
N ALA A 520 -7.25 1.04 5.21
CA ALA A 520 -8.27 0.01 5.45
C ALA A 520 -8.97 0.21 6.81
N GLU A 521 -8.25 0.61 7.85
CA GLU A 521 -8.84 0.97 9.15
C GLU A 521 -9.77 2.20 9.03
N TYR A 522 -9.34 3.25 8.32
CA TYR A 522 -10.19 4.41 8.00
C TYR A 522 -11.50 4.01 7.30
N LEU A 523 -11.42 3.15 6.28
CA LEU A 523 -12.59 2.68 5.53
C LEU A 523 -13.55 1.81 6.36
N THR A 524 -13.03 1.00 7.29
CA THR A 524 -13.81 -0.07 7.97
C THR A 524 -14.22 0.27 9.39
N ALA A 525 -13.41 1.02 10.14
CA ALA A 525 -13.62 1.32 11.55
C ALA A 525 -13.93 2.81 11.82
N GLY A 526 -13.66 3.69 10.85
CA GLY A 526 -14.14 5.07 10.82
C GLY A 526 -13.47 6.02 11.82
N MET A 527 -14.11 7.18 12.06
CA MET A 527 -13.55 8.26 12.90
C MET A 527 -13.26 7.87 14.35
N GLY A 528 -13.85 6.77 14.85
CA GLY A 528 -13.70 6.30 16.24
C GLY A 528 -12.23 5.98 16.60
N PRO A 529 -11.62 4.96 16.01
CA PRO A 529 -10.18 4.73 16.11
C PRO A 529 -9.39 5.79 15.34
N THR A 530 -9.77 6.11 14.09
CA THR A 530 -8.87 6.65 13.07
C THR A 530 -9.45 7.93 12.43
N PRO A 531 -9.43 9.07 13.14
CA PRO A 531 -10.11 10.30 12.72
C PRO A 531 -9.51 10.97 11.48
N MET A 532 -8.23 10.73 11.19
CA MET A 532 -7.50 11.32 10.07
C MET A 532 -6.27 10.49 9.71
N VAL A 533 -6.15 10.09 8.44
CA VAL A 533 -5.04 9.26 7.91
C VAL A 533 -4.26 10.03 6.86
N TRP A 534 -2.94 10.12 7.03
CA TRP A 534 -2.02 10.57 5.99
C TRP A 534 -1.71 9.42 5.03
N GLY A 535 -2.12 9.56 3.77
CA GLY A 535 -2.01 8.54 2.73
C GLY A 535 -1.91 9.15 1.33
N TYR A 536 -2.09 8.33 0.30
CA TYR A 536 -2.06 8.79 -1.09
C TYR A 536 -3.46 9.21 -1.57
N GLU A 537 -3.57 10.33 -2.30
CA GLU A 537 -4.81 10.74 -3.00
C GLU A 537 -5.44 9.58 -3.77
N SER A 538 -4.64 8.76 -4.47
CA SER A 538 -5.11 7.64 -5.27
C SER A 538 -5.90 6.60 -4.47
N GLN A 539 -5.54 6.34 -3.21
CA GLN A 539 -6.29 5.41 -2.35
C GLN A 539 -7.70 5.95 -2.04
N TYR A 540 -7.83 7.25 -1.81
CA TYR A 540 -9.12 7.90 -1.57
C TYR A 540 -9.98 7.92 -2.84
N VAL A 541 -9.37 8.23 -3.99
CA VAL A 541 -10.07 8.26 -5.29
C VAL A 541 -10.50 6.85 -5.71
N GLU A 542 -9.66 5.83 -5.55
CA GLU A 542 -10.02 4.42 -5.79
C GLU A 542 -11.20 3.98 -4.90
N ALA A 543 -11.16 4.30 -3.61
CA ALA A 543 -12.26 4.00 -2.69
C ALA A 543 -13.56 4.75 -3.05
N ALA A 544 -13.46 5.98 -3.57
CA ALA A 544 -14.61 6.77 -4.03
C ALA A 544 -15.21 6.20 -5.32
N VAL A 545 -14.37 5.89 -6.32
CA VAL A 545 -14.76 5.24 -7.59
C VAL A 545 -15.48 3.91 -7.30
N ALA A 546 -14.97 3.13 -6.35
CA ALA A 546 -15.55 1.86 -5.93
C ALA A 546 -16.78 1.97 -5.00
N GLY A 547 -17.21 3.18 -4.62
CA GLY A 547 -18.34 3.39 -3.71
C GLY A 547 -18.10 2.90 -2.27
N LYS A 548 -16.84 2.81 -1.84
CA LYS A 548 -16.41 2.23 -0.55
C LYS A 548 -16.08 3.27 0.54
N LEU A 549 -16.13 4.57 0.23
CA LEU A 549 -15.88 5.61 1.24
C LEU A 549 -16.94 5.58 2.35
N PRO A 550 -16.54 5.75 3.62
CA PRO A 550 -17.45 6.02 4.73
C PRO A 550 -18.39 7.22 4.50
N ALA A 551 -19.51 7.22 5.22
CA ALA A 551 -20.38 8.39 5.28
C ALA A 551 -19.65 9.59 5.90
N ASN A 552 -19.85 10.77 5.29
CA ASN A 552 -19.19 12.03 5.66
C ASN A 552 -17.64 12.02 5.53
N SER A 553 -17.07 11.12 4.71
CA SER A 553 -15.65 11.19 4.31
C SER A 553 -15.31 12.53 3.66
N VAL A 554 -14.13 13.07 3.99
CA VAL A 554 -13.57 14.29 3.41
C VAL A 554 -12.11 14.05 3.04
N LEU A 555 -11.73 14.48 1.84
CA LEU A 555 -10.33 14.58 1.40
C LEU A 555 -9.80 15.98 1.74
N LEU A 556 -8.59 16.04 2.29
CA LEU A 556 -7.87 17.29 2.56
C LEU A 556 -6.50 17.24 1.90
N TYR A 557 -6.04 18.37 1.38
CA TYR A 557 -4.65 18.51 0.92
C TYR A 557 -3.80 19.21 1.98
N PRO A 558 -2.70 18.60 2.46
CA PRO A 558 -1.71 19.31 3.26
C PRO A 558 -1.13 20.52 2.51
N SER A 559 -0.83 21.57 3.24
CA SER A 559 -0.12 22.76 2.77
C SER A 559 1.06 23.01 3.72
N PRO A 560 2.32 22.78 3.29
CA PRO A 560 2.73 22.08 2.07
C PRO A 560 2.44 20.57 2.09
N THR A 561 2.40 19.96 0.90
CA THR A 561 2.37 18.49 0.70
C THR A 561 3.57 18.01 -0.15
N VAL A 562 3.66 16.69 -0.41
CA VAL A 562 4.67 16.09 -1.29
C VAL A 562 3.97 15.34 -2.42
N LEU A 563 4.49 15.45 -3.66
CA LEU A 563 4.01 14.67 -4.79
C LEU A 563 4.73 13.32 -4.85
N SER A 564 4.07 12.25 -4.42
CA SER A 564 4.58 10.87 -4.56
C SER A 564 4.74 10.53 -6.04
N ARG A 565 5.98 10.30 -6.48
CA ARG A 565 6.32 9.83 -7.83
C ARG A 565 6.58 8.33 -7.76
N HIS A 566 5.66 7.54 -8.34
CA HIS A 566 5.75 6.08 -8.29
C HIS A 566 6.68 5.66 -9.44
N THR A 567 7.85 5.14 -9.09
CA THR A 567 8.96 4.96 -10.03
C THR A 567 9.34 3.48 -10.13
N LEU A 568 9.15 2.90 -11.31
CA LEU A 568 9.53 1.52 -11.64
C LEU A 568 11.00 1.46 -12.06
N VAL A 569 11.72 0.51 -11.48
CA VAL A 569 13.09 0.12 -11.86
C VAL A 569 13.03 -1.23 -12.57
N PRO A 570 13.37 -1.30 -13.87
CA PRO A 570 13.43 -2.55 -14.62
C PRO A 570 14.73 -3.29 -14.28
N LEU A 571 14.63 -4.50 -13.72
CA LEU A 571 15.80 -5.30 -13.34
C LEU A 571 16.33 -6.11 -14.53
N ASN A 572 15.49 -6.34 -15.55
CA ASN A 572 15.86 -6.95 -16.81
C ASN A 572 14.96 -6.46 -17.97
N ALA A 573 15.09 -7.06 -19.16
CA ALA A 573 14.32 -6.71 -20.36
C ALA A 573 12.80 -6.97 -20.25
N THR A 574 12.35 -7.93 -19.44
CA THR A 574 10.93 -8.15 -19.14
C THR A 574 10.38 -6.98 -18.33
N GLY A 575 11.11 -6.55 -17.30
CA GLY A 575 10.77 -5.39 -16.48
C GLY A 575 10.79 -4.07 -17.27
N ASP A 576 11.72 -3.93 -18.21
CA ASP A 576 11.81 -2.77 -19.11
C ASP A 576 10.56 -2.67 -19.99
N ARG A 577 10.13 -3.80 -20.58
CA ARG A 577 8.88 -3.90 -21.33
C ARG A 577 7.64 -3.59 -20.48
N ILE A 578 7.62 -3.98 -19.20
CA ILE A 578 6.53 -3.64 -18.26
C ILE A 578 6.51 -2.15 -17.94
N GLY A 579 7.68 -1.54 -17.71
CA GLY A 579 7.82 -0.10 -17.51
C GLY A 579 7.34 0.72 -18.71
N GLN A 580 7.67 0.27 -19.93
CA GLN A 580 7.17 0.83 -21.18
C GLN A 580 5.64 0.72 -21.25
N LEU A 581 5.07 -0.48 -21.12
CA LEU A 581 3.63 -0.70 -21.18
C LEU A 581 2.87 0.17 -20.17
N LEU A 582 3.29 0.20 -18.90
CA LEU A 582 2.66 1.04 -17.87
C LEU A 582 2.69 2.53 -18.21
N THR A 583 3.68 2.98 -19.00
CA THR A 583 3.86 4.39 -19.39
C THR A 583 3.15 4.74 -20.69
N THR A 584 3.05 3.81 -21.66
CA THR A 584 2.60 4.12 -23.04
C THR A 584 1.34 3.39 -23.50
N ASP A 585 0.88 2.35 -22.80
CA ASP A 585 -0.36 1.66 -23.16
C ASP A 585 -1.57 2.49 -22.69
N PRO A 586 -2.49 2.90 -23.59
CA PRO A 586 -3.59 3.78 -23.25
C PRO A 586 -4.67 3.10 -22.39
N ASP A 587 -4.80 1.77 -22.43
CA ASP A 587 -5.67 1.07 -21.50
C ASP A 587 -5.06 1.09 -20.08
N LEU A 588 -3.75 0.85 -19.94
CA LEU A 588 -3.09 0.91 -18.62
C LEU A 588 -3.09 2.32 -18.03
N GLN A 589 -2.84 3.36 -18.83
CA GLN A 589 -2.92 4.76 -18.37
C GLN A 589 -4.36 5.16 -18.00
N ARG A 590 -5.38 4.75 -18.76
CA ARG A 590 -6.80 4.98 -18.37
C ARG A 590 -7.16 4.23 -17.08
N LEU A 591 -6.83 2.95 -16.99
CA LEU A 591 -7.11 2.13 -15.81
C LEU A 591 -6.41 2.67 -14.56
N ALA A 592 -5.17 3.15 -14.68
CA ALA A 592 -4.47 3.78 -13.57
C ALA A 592 -5.19 5.03 -13.03
N ALA A 593 -5.79 5.84 -13.92
CA ALA A 593 -6.63 6.97 -13.50
C ALA A 593 -7.94 6.54 -12.83
N GLU A 594 -8.55 5.42 -13.27
CA GLU A 594 -9.71 4.81 -12.58
C GLU A 594 -9.35 4.28 -11.19
N HIS A 595 -8.12 3.80 -11.00
CA HIS A 595 -7.50 3.50 -9.71
C HIS A 595 -6.88 4.75 -9.01
N GLY A 596 -7.30 5.95 -9.42
CA GLY A 596 -6.98 7.21 -8.75
C GLY A 596 -5.56 7.75 -8.93
N PHE A 597 -4.72 7.15 -9.77
CA PHE A 597 -3.38 7.66 -10.03
C PHE A 597 -3.39 8.81 -11.04
N ARG A 598 -2.58 9.85 -10.79
CA ARG A 598 -2.31 10.91 -11.76
C ARG A 598 -1.29 10.43 -12.78
N THR A 599 -1.73 10.34 -14.03
CA THR A 599 -1.02 9.78 -15.18
C THR A 599 -0.37 10.87 -16.04
N ALA A 600 0.30 10.47 -17.13
CA ALA A 600 0.99 11.43 -18.02
C ALA A 600 0.03 12.36 -18.78
N ASP A 601 -1.25 11.94 -18.93
CA ASP A 601 -2.35 12.79 -19.39
C ASP A 601 -3.26 13.17 -18.20
N PRO A 602 -3.23 14.43 -17.73
CA PRO A 602 -4.10 14.90 -16.64
C PRO A 602 -5.59 14.80 -16.95
N ALA A 603 -6.00 14.73 -18.22
CA ALA A 603 -7.41 14.62 -18.59
C ALA A 603 -8.02 13.27 -18.22
N GLN A 604 -7.23 12.18 -18.13
CA GLN A 604 -7.73 10.88 -17.66
C GLN A 604 -8.23 10.98 -16.21
N PHE A 605 -7.37 11.49 -15.32
CA PHE A 605 -7.70 11.67 -13.90
C PHE A 605 -8.85 12.66 -13.70
N ALA A 606 -8.79 13.82 -14.36
CA ALA A 606 -9.85 14.83 -14.28
C ALA A 606 -11.21 14.31 -14.78
N LYS A 607 -11.23 13.44 -15.81
CA LYS A 607 -12.46 12.77 -16.26
C LYS A 607 -13.02 11.85 -15.18
N VAL A 608 -12.20 10.97 -14.60
CA VAL A 608 -12.64 10.03 -13.55
C VAL A 608 -13.21 10.75 -12.35
N THR A 609 -12.52 11.78 -11.85
CA THR A 609 -12.99 12.52 -10.67
C THR A 609 -14.23 13.36 -10.96
N ALA A 610 -14.41 13.85 -12.19
CA ALA A 610 -15.66 14.51 -12.59
C ALA A 610 -16.83 13.52 -12.73
N GLU A 611 -16.61 12.36 -13.36
CA GLU A 611 -17.62 11.31 -13.57
C GLU A 611 -18.14 10.76 -12.23
N HIS A 612 -17.24 10.52 -11.28
CA HIS A 612 -17.58 10.06 -9.92
C HIS A 612 -17.84 11.18 -8.91
N HIS A 613 -17.86 12.45 -9.35
CA HIS A 613 -18.16 13.63 -8.51
C HIS A 613 -17.25 13.78 -7.27
N ILE A 614 -15.98 13.40 -7.41
CA ILE A 614 -14.99 13.36 -6.33
C ILE A 614 -14.33 14.75 -6.20
N PRO A 615 -14.43 15.43 -5.04
CA PRO A 615 -13.76 16.71 -4.83
C PRO A 615 -12.25 16.50 -4.70
N VAL A 616 -11.52 16.92 -5.75
CA VAL A 616 -10.06 16.93 -5.83
C VAL A 616 -9.57 18.30 -6.27
N THR A 617 -8.34 18.65 -5.89
CA THR A 617 -7.64 19.85 -6.37
C THR A 617 -6.94 19.52 -7.69
N PRO A 618 -7.35 20.11 -8.85
CA PRO A 618 -6.78 19.70 -10.14
C PRO A 618 -5.28 19.96 -10.26
N ASN A 619 -4.81 21.10 -9.73
CA ASN A 619 -3.39 21.46 -9.67
C ASN A 619 -2.98 21.65 -8.21
N VAL A 620 -2.34 20.66 -7.61
CA VAL A 620 -1.73 20.79 -6.27
C VAL A 620 -0.43 21.58 -6.43
N VAL A 621 -0.40 22.82 -5.92
CA VAL A 621 0.68 23.78 -6.17
C VAL A 621 1.67 23.94 -5.01
N ASP A 622 1.21 23.78 -3.77
CA ASP A 622 2.03 23.88 -2.57
C ASP A 622 2.70 22.53 -2.27
N VAL A 623 3.69 22.20 -3.10
CA VAL A 623 4.40 20.92 -3.10
C VAL A 623 5.87 21.16 -2.81
N VAL A 624 6.39 20.51 -1.76
CA VAL A 624 7.80 20.56 -1.40
C VAL A 624 8.57 19.35 -1.92
N ASP A 625 9.80 19.58 -2.36
CA ASP A 625 10.74 18.52 -2.67
C ASP A 625 11.22 17.83 -1.39
N THR A 626 11.45 16.52 -1.46
CA THR A 626 12.09 15.77 -0.38
C THR A 626 13.55 16.18 -0.21
N PRO A 627 14.14 16.08 1.00
CA PRO A 627 15.59 16.13 1.19
C PRO A 627 16.33 15.10 0.32
N THR A 628 17.66 15.21 0.27
CA THR A 628 18.52 14.22 -0.39
C THR A 628 18.26 12.82 0.19
N TYR A 629 18.54 11.78 -0.61
CA TYR A 629 18.36 10.39 -0.16
C TYR A 629 19.00 10.14 1.21
N ASP A 630 20.26 10.54 1.40
CA ASP A 630 21.01 10.26 2.62
C ASP A 630 20.44 11.04 3.83
N THR A 631 20.10 12.33 3.68
CA THR A 631 19.49 13.12 4.76
C THR A 631 18.07 12.63 5.12
N LEU A 632 17.25 12.24 4.13
CA LEU A 632 15.93 11.69 4.43
C LEU A 632 16.05 10.38 5.22
N GLU A 633 17.02 9.53 4.90
CA GLU A 633 17.24 8.27 5.62
C GLU A 633 17.87 8.51 7.00
N HIS A 634 18.77 9.49 7.17
CA HIS A 634 19.25 9.93 8.50
C HIS A 634 18.10 10.41 9.40
N LEU A 635 17.16 11.18 8.84
CA LEU A 635 15.94 11.61 9.55
C LEU A 635 15.07 10.39 9.91
N LEU A 636 14.86 9.46 8.98
CA LEU A 636 14.07 8.25 9.24
C LEU A 636 14.71 7.34 10.28
N ASP A 637 16.04 7.21 10.29
CA ASP A 637 16.78 6.44 11.28
C ASP A 637 16.88 7.18 12.62
N GLY A 638 16.81 8.51 12.64
CA GLY A 638 16.61 9.32 13.85
C GLY A 638 15.24 9.10 14.48
N VAL A 639 14.17 9.11 13.67
CA VAL A 639 12.81 8.78 14.11
C VAL A 639 12.74 7.31 14.56
N ALA A 640 13.32 6.37 13.82
CA ALA A 640 13.35 4.95 14.17
C ALA A 640 14.05 4.68 15.51
N ARG A 641 15.19 5.36 15.77
CA ARG A 641 15.87 5.32 17.08
C ARG A 641 15.04 5.94 18.22
N SER A 642 14.10 6.84 17.92
CA SER A 642 13.24 7.49 18.91
C SER A 642 12.12 6.58 19.46
N TYR A 643 11.92 5.38 18.91
CA TYR A 643 10.91 4.40 19.36
C TYR A 643 11.35 3.53 20.55
N ASN A 644 12.64 3.56 20.94
CA ASN A 644 13.23 2.67 21.96
C ASN A 644 13.80 3.47 23.14
#